data_AF-A0A1J5V8L1-F1
#
_entry.id   AF-A0A1J5V8L1-F1
#
_cell.length_a   1.000
_cell.length_b   1.000
_cell.length_c   1.000
_cell.angle_alpha   90.00
_cell.angle_beta   90.00
_cell.angle_gamma   90.00
#
_symmetry.space_group_name_H-M   'P 1'
#
loop_
_entity.id
_entity.type
_entity.pdbx_description
1 polymer ?
#
loop_
_entity_poly.entity_id
_entity_poly.type
_entity_poly.pdbx_seq_one_letter_code
_entity_poly.pdbx_strand_id
1 'polypeptide(L)'
;MRNFIKPAGSPARHRARGLAAVFASVALAAGLGAYPAVHAEETTTVSDIPTDDAGLPTYSWMDDGTPSSSATPSAPAAASASASKPAEAPATANSVTVERKGDVDRIVVNDPEGEAWEFGGKASKENIFALQRAGKGEIKEVLSVTADGRKLEPYDYGFVNSADGGFVAFNLNALHTIPPQVVEIEVRATDAGEYAIAESAEVPSEAQLTASGYGKGRPAEEAPDQLVGQNRDVATIPGWPDKELSAKQDFSYRYVNGNPEISFTATGDKPAYRLTRFAVKKQRNDSNTKSVEGPVRIRVTRADQTVVSREVTFRTVGQKENADFANQRFWNKNNLGKSFDTEFRLVPEITDIEFQPGDTVTMNLIGPPNGWYAAQIWGQELEKPTVKPDKLVQFSGHGGVQLTDPSFNAEGPHFEASTTVESRIKFKEAIVKIKAPSSSFDWKYFHFDANLIEPGVKFKLEKLPGNNDGDNVLFKVVPMKDGKVVDSVLVEKGSNFIVSGSYFNNPITIDGMVDIYGEPVKTQTDTGKIEFPADFDRRDLPDPVPNPVLPKKCGLKIAIVADRSASVKFRKDLPYDQAKKRRGPDEDYILPAMSVVEALNGTLTEVGLYEFGTGAREVMPSTSLSTQAGFERAKNAIEGWKYWPDGSPSTNWEAGLKQVKGKGYDLVYFITDGMPTFDDLGWQANKPGGGQYVQKTSLRLAIERANEIKNEGTRIEPLLVNVKMRNGQTVDEELVLRDILRTTQPNLNKYIWWYQETLSDAQKKKLSAYQYPNDDSYPNFKTAIEHGAFKIINDRQSPYDWKKNVKDWALGTLNFQQTAEYISWTGVPKKYDTYTDLAGALKKVVDEQKTYCEGELIVQKQTYDENGKLLDEAAPGWRFNASDAAAQNILKNGYRILNNPDLGNPTGAVSSSSQLTARETVDAPNKTVKGEAAWRIVSNSKTSLKVNEQSQPGFTLMPQDGKNAVCTQTIGFKEPGKDNPGYFESVAEVVNDGENGFIVKAEPYASVRCVVANRKSETGLDLQLEKVDADGVTGSLSGAEFNLSWIEDGQVKNHPLTGGTATYSVEKLMRPGIEYTLTETRAPQANGAQYALLVQPLKFKIESAANGGYQIQYFDGVNYSNSLPAEVTEGKVFAGNSRPVISLKVANVRQGNLPKTGGIGLFAPTVAGFLVIGLGAAMGTRRQRD
;
A
#
# COMPACT_ATOMS: atom_id res chain seq x y z
N MET A 1 -23.12 -25.08 -56.13
CA MET A 1 -23.18 -24.83 -57.58
C MET A 1 -22.00 -23.94 -57.96
N ARG A 2 -21.61 -23.99 -59.25
CA ARG A 2 -21.14 -22.90 -60.15
C ARG A 2 -20.96 -21.47 -59.56
N ASN A 3 -20.01 -20.65 -60.00
CA ASN A 3 -18.88 -20.83 -60.97
C ASN A 3 -17.98 -19.57 -61.04
N PHE A 4 -16.68 -19.77 -61.35
CA PHE A 4 -15.79 -18.86 -62.13
C PHE A 4 -15.51 -17.41 -61.60
N ILE A 5 -14.48 -16.66 -62.06
CA ILE A 5 -13.55 -16.83 -63.21
C ILE A 5 -12.09 -16.40 -62.87
N LYS A 6 -11.14 -16.55 -63.82
CA LYS A 6 -9.68 -16.27 -63.68
C LYS A 6 -9.21 -15.06 -64.57
N PRO A 7 -8.03 -15.04 -65.27
CA PRO A 7 -6.77 -14.43 -64.79
C PRO A 7 -6.01 -13.52 -65.80
N ALA A 8 -4.89 -12.91 -65.34
CA ALA A 8 -3.64 -12.64 -66.11
C ALA A 8 -2.48 -12.34 -65.11
N GLY A 9 -1.18 -12.58 -65.35
CA GLY A 9 -0.45 -13.28 -66.42
C GLY A 9 1.03 -13.53 -66.01
N SER A 10 1.75 -14.41 -66.71
CA SER A 10 3.13 -14.92 -66.38
C SER A 10 4.21 -14.31 -67.32
N PRO A 11 5.47 -14.84 -67.50
CA PRO A 11 6.31 -15.79 -66.74
C PRO A 11 7.85 -15.47 -66.68
N ALA A 12 8.63 -16.11 -65.76
CA ALA A 12 10.05 -16.58 -65.92
C ALA A 12 10.60 -17.15 -64.58
N ARG A 13 11.52 -18.12 -64.49
CA ARG A 13 12.09 -19.13 -65.44
C ARG A 13 12.56 -20.41 -64.64
N HIS A 14 13.06 -21.43 -65.34
CA HIS A 14 13.33 -22.83 -64.89
C HIS A 14 14.43 -22.98 -63.80
N ARG A 15 14.42 -23.95 -62.85
CA ARG A 15 14.52 -25.46 -62.93
C ARG A 15 15.87 -25.93 -63.53
N ALA A 16 16.71 -26.83 -62.98
CA ALA A 16 16.45 -28.09 -62.25
C ALA A 16 17.73 -28.86 -61.77
N ARG A 17 17.56 -29.80 -60.80
CA ARG A 17 18.28 -31.09 -60.54
C ARG A 17 19.82 -31.16 -60.27
N GLY A 18 20.18 -31.96 -59.25
CA GLY A 18 21.52 -32.58 -59.02
C GLY A 18 21.52 -33.48 -57.76
N LEU A 19 22.27 -34.60 -57.73
CA LEU A 19 22.18 -35.66 -56.69
C LEU A 19 23.58 -36.23 -56.31
N ALA A 20 23.94 -36.24 -55.01
CA ALA A 20 24.88 -37.15 -54.31
C ALA A 20 24.96 -36.71 -52.80
N ALA A 21 25.02 -37.51 -51.72
CA ALA A 21 25.43 -38.91 -51.46
C ALA A 21 26.97 -39.07 -51.22
N VAL A 22 27.51 -39.78 -50.20
CA VAL A 22 26.91 -40.60 -49.11
C VAL A 22 27.92 -40.96 -47.97
N PHE A 23 27.42 -41.45 -46.81
CA PHE A 23 28.13 -42.13 -45.67
C PHE A 23 29.17 -41.30 -44.87
N ALA A 24 29.49 -41.55 -43.59
CA ALA A 24 29.14 -42.58 -42.58
C ALA A 24 29.43 -42.01 -41.15
N SER A 25 29.21 -42.64 -39.96
CA SER A 25 28.32 -43.71 -39.41
C SER A 25 28.68 -43.90 -37.89
N VAL A 26 28.01 -44.81 -37.15
CA VAL A 26 28.26 -45.20 -35.72
C VAL A 26 27.82 -44.14 -34.67
N ALA A 27 26.88 -44.32 -33.71
CA ALA A 27 26.34 -45.44 -32.89
C ALA A 27 27.15 -45.75 -31.59
N LEU A 28 26.60 -46.12 -30.42
CA LEU A 28 25.21 -46.36 -29.98
C LEU A 28 25.07 -46.19 -28.42
N ALA A 29 23.85 -45.86 -27.95
CA ALA A 29 23.18 -46.20 -26.66
C ALA A 29 23.91 -46.40 -25.31
N ALA A 30 23.45 -45.61 -24.31
CA ALA A 30 22.86 -45.99 -23.01
C ALA A 30 23.57 -46.95 -22.00
N GLY A 31 23.44 -46.64 -20.69
CA GLY A 31 23.71 -47.61 -19.61
C GLY A 31 23.62 -47.04 -18.18
N LEU A 32 22.60 -47.45 -17.42
CA LEU A 32 22.39 -47.21 -15.98
C LEU A 32 23.50 -47.82 -15.09
N GLY A 33 23.70 -47.32 -13.86
CA GLY A 33 24.35 -48.08 -12.78
C GLY A 33 24.98 -47.23 -11.68
N ALA A 34 24.96 -47.73 -10.43
CA ALA A 34 25.60 -47.10 -9.27
C ALA A 34 26.68 -48.02 -8.65
N TYR A 35 27.62 -47.39 -7.91
CA TYR A 35 28.48 -47.87 -6.79
C TYR A 35 28.59 -49.39 -6.50
N PRO A 36 29.79 -49.92 -6.13
CA PRO A 36 30.50 -49.43 -4.93
C PRO A 36 32.05 -49.61 -4.86
N ALA A 37 32.61 -49.26 -3.68
CA ALA A 37 33.86 -49.73 -3.06
C ALA A 37 35.24 -49.24 -3.64
N VAL A 38 36.38 -49.28 -2.91
CA VAL A 38 36.79 -48.92 -1.51
C VAL A 38 38.23 -49.46 -1.26
N HIS A 39 39.08 -48.74 -0.50
CA HIS A 39 40.45 -49.11 -0.04
C HIS A 39 41.54 -49.27 -1.13
N ALA A 40 42.85 -49.10 -0.87
CA ALA A 40 43.67 -48.52 0.25
C ALA A 40 44.89 -47.80 -0.40
N GLU A 41 45.82 -47.06 0.25
CA GLU A 41 46.71 -47.26 1.42
C GLU A 41 47.07 -45.86 2.01
N GLU A 42 47.26 -45.61 3.32
CA GLU A 42 48.42 -45.91 4.21
C GLU A 42 49.75 -45.18 3.83
N THR A 43 50.59 -44.64 4.74
CA THR A 43 50.62 -44.61 6.23
C THR A 43 51.39 -43.41 6.86
N THR A 44 51.05 -43.11 8.12
CA THR A 44 51.68 -42.35 9.24
C THR A 44 53.15 -41.83 9.25
N THR A 45 53.35 -40.67 9.92
CA THR A 45 54.29 -40.35 11.06
C THR A 45 53.93 -38.92 11.60
N VAL A 46 53.71 -38.58 12.90
CA VAL A 46 54.44 -38.73 14.21
C VAL A 46 55.68 -37.81 14.27
N SER A 47 55.99 -36.90 15.24
CA SER A 47 55.46 -36.32 16.51
C SER A 47 56.36 -35.06 16.85
N ASP A 48 56.28 -34.16 17.86
CA ASP A 48 55.51 -33.79 19.09
C ASP A 48 55.78 -32.23 19.33
N ILE A 49 55.20 -31.36 20.21
CA ILE A 49 54.68 -31.37 21.61
C ILE A 49 55.84 -31.32 22.68
N PRO A 50 55.85 -30.56 23.85
CA PRO A 50 54.90 -29.59 24.50
C PRO A 50 55.47 -28.28 25.19
N THR A 51 54.56 -27.42 25.74
CA THR A 51 54.65 -26.53 26.97
C THR A 51 55.63 -25.30 27.05
N ASP A 52 55.42 -24.25 27.87
CA ASP A 52 54.62 -24.13 29.13
C ASP A 52 53.99 -22.73 29.49
N ASP A 53 53.13 -22.77 30.52
CA ASP A 53 52.16 -21.87 31.25
C ASP A 53 52.26 -20.31 31.40
N ALA A 54 51.15 -19.75 31.94
CA ALA A 54 50.92 -18.55 32.79
C ALA A 54 50.39 -17.21 32.19
N GLY A 55 49.09 -16.88 32.45
CA GLY A 55 48.56 -15.50 32.39
C GLY A 55 47.02 -15.32 32.20
N LEU A 56 46.32 -14.75 33.19
CA LEU A 56 44.90 -14.31 33.16
C LEU A 56 44.80 -12.75 33.08
N PRO A 57 43.63 -12.06 32.91
CA PRO A 57 42.22 -12.53 32.87
C PRO A 57 41.26 -11.91 31.80
N THR A 58 40.10 -12.56 31.55
CA THR A 58 38.76 -11.95 31.19
C THR A 58 38.59 -11.10 29.90
N TYR A 59 37.40 -10.95 29.28
CA TYR A 59 36.05 -11.52 29.48
C TYR A 59 35.38 -11.69 28.10
N SER A 60 34.46 -12.64 27.94
CA SER A 60 33.69 -12.89 26.71
C SER A 60 32.18 -12.97 26.97
N TRP A 61 31.34 -12.79 25.94
CA TRP A 61 30.36 -13.82 25.50
C TRP A 61 29.50 -13.37 24.30
N MET A 62 29.39 -14.22 23.28
CA MET A 62 28.19 -14.54 22.49
C MET A 62 28.59 -15.48 21.34
N ASP A 63 28.25 -16.77 21.43
CA ASP A 63 27.76 -17.57 20.29
C ASP A 63 27.06 -18.87 20.77
N ASP A 64 26.44 -19.59 19.83
CA ASP A 64 25.40 -20.63 20.02
C ASP A 64 25.91 -22.08 20.25
N GLY A 65 25.01 -22.99 20.64
CA GLY A 65 25.30 -24.44 20.72
C GLY A 65 24.29 -25.30 21.51
N THR A 66 23.32 -25.91 20.82
CA THR A 66 22.52 -27.05 21.31
C THR A 66 22.90 -28.35 20.54
N PRO A 67 22.39 -29.57 20.83
CA PRO A 67 21.59 -30.08 21.96
C PRO A 67 22.13 -31.39 22.60
N SER A 68 21.48 -31.94 23.65
CA SER A 68 20.95 -33.34 23.67
C SER A 68 20.40 -33.82 25.04
N SER A 69 19.16 -34.34 25.01
CA SER A 69 18.56 -35.42 25.84
C SER A 69 19.08 -35.75 27.26
N SER A 70 18.20 -35.65 28.27
CA SER A 70 17.41 -36.81 28.75
C SER A 70 16.52 -36.54 30.00
N ALA A 71 15.49 -37.40 30.17
CA ALA A 71 14.73 -37.70 31.40
C ALA A 71 13.92 -36.61 32.16
N THR A 72 12.60 -36.65 31.96
CA THR A 72 11.54 -36.41 32.98
C THR A 72 11.68 -37.38 34.19
N PRO A 73 10.97 -37.23 35.35
CA PRO A 73 9.72 -36.45 35.56
C PRO A 73 9.62 -35.64 36.88
N SER A 74 8.59 -34.78 36.99
CA SER A 74 7.50 -34.90 37.99
C SER A 74 6.56 -33.69 38.01
N ALA A 75 5.26 -33.93 38.11
CA ALA A 75 4.28 -32.97 38.63
C ALA A 75 3.72 -33.50 39.96
N PRO A 76 3.23 -32.61 40.84
CA PRO A 76 1.88 -32.88 41.35
C PRO A 76 1.00 -31.64 41.60
N ALA A 77 -0.30 -31.85 41.36
CA ALA A 77 -1.47 -31.35 42.09
C ALA A 77 -1.67 -29.84 42.38
N ALA A 78 -2.85 -29.34 42.00
CA ALA A 78 -3.34 -28.00 42.27
C ALA A 78 -3.87 -27.78 43.71
N ALA A 79 -3.92 -26.51 44.12
CA ALA A 79 -4.84 -25.98 45.13
C ALA A 79 -5.20 -24.51 44.82
N SER A 80 -6.37 -24.05 45.24
CA SER A 80 -6.96 -22.75 44.83
C SER A 80 -6.61 -21.57 45.75
N ALA A 81 -6.49 -20.37 45.18
CA ALA A 81 -6.56 -19.10 45.91
C ALA A 81 -7.13 -17.99 45.00
N SER A 82 -7.82 -17.00 45.60
CA SER A 82 -8.49 -15.92 44.86
C SER A 82 -7.52 -14.87 44.32
N ALA A 83 -7.66 -14.51 43.04
CA ALA A 83 -7.03 -13.32 42.46
C ALA A 83 -7.99 -12.11 42.57
N SER A 84 -7.60 -11.10 43.35
CA SER A 84 -8.30 -9.81 43.43
C SER A 84 -8.06 -8.96 42.17
N LYS A 85 -9.05 -8.11 41.81
CA LYS A 85 -9.03 -7.17 40.67
C LYS A 85 -7.66 -6.47 40.50
N PRO A 86 -6.92 -6.68 39.39
CA PRO A 86 -5.84 -5.80 38.98
C PRO A 86 -6.38 -4.40 38.62
N ALA A 87 -5.59 -3.36 38.90
CA ALA A 87 -6.01 -1.97 38.69
C ALA A 87 -6.16 -1.59 37.21
N GLU A 88 -6.92 -0.52 36.95
CA GLU A 88 -6.87 0.19 35.67
C GLU A 88 -5.45 0.74 35.42
N ALA A 89 -4.98 0.64 34.18
CA ALA A 89 -3.74 1.29 33.77
C ALA A 89 -3.94 2.83 33.70
N PRO A 90 -2.92 3.65 34.05
CA PRO A 90 -3.01 5.10 33.90
C PRO A 90 -3.12 5.53 32.44
N ALA A 91 -3.56 6.78 32.23
CA ALA A 91 -3.56 7.44 30.93
C ALA A 91 -2.13 7.68 30.39
N THR A 92 -2.06 8.10 29.12
CA THR A 92 -0.84 8.31 28.33
C THR A 92 0.12 9.32 28.95
N ALA A 93 1.42 9.13 28.69
CA ALA A 93 2.48 10.07 29.05
C ALA A 93 3.10 10.66 27.77
N ASN A 94 2.95 11.97 27.60
CA ASN A 94 3.52 12.83 26.55
C ASN A 94 3.08 12.51 25.10
N SER A 95 2.12 13.31 24.60
CA SER A 95 1.73 13.34 23.17
C SER A 95 2.72 14.10 22.27
N VAL A 96 3.66 14.86 22.85
CA VAL A 96 4.71 15.60 22.13
C VAL A 96 6.07 14.91 22.33
N THR A 97 6.80 14.76 21.23
CA THR A 97 8.16 14.18 21.19
C THR A 97 9.10 15.10 20.40
N VAL A 98 10.39 15.07 20.72
CA VAL A 98 11.40 15.99 20.14
C VAL A 98 12.69 15.22 19.83
N GLU A 99 13.20 15.35 18.61
CA GLU A 99 14.48 14.80 18.14
C GLU A 99 15.37 15.94 17.65
N ARG A 100 16.57 16.13 18.24
CA ARG A 100 17.47 17.22 17.85
C ARG A 100 18.61 16.74 16.95
N LYS A 101 18.81 17.44 15.82
CA LYS A 101 19.89 17.21 14.86
C LYS A 101 20.65 18.50 14.57
N GLY A 102 21.74 18.73 15.31
CA GLY A 102 22.55 19.94 15.18
C GLY A 102 21.90 21.16 15.84
N ASP A 103 21.54 22.16 15.04
CA ASP A 103 20.79 23.37 15.45
C ASP A 103 19.28 23.28 15.17
N VAL A 104 18.79 22.12 14.71
CA VAL A 104 17.36 21.89 14.40
C VAL A 104 16.74 20.88 15.36
N ASP A 105 15.61 21.25 15.96
CA ASP A 105 14.69 20.39 16.70
C ASP A 105 13.56 19.95 15.75
N ARG A 106 13.35 18.63 15.56
CA ARG A 106 12.17 18.05 14.91
C ARG A 106 11.20 17.61 16.00
N ILE A 107 10.00 18.18 15.98
CA ILE A 107 8.95 18.00 16.98
C ILE A 107 7.82 17.21 16.33
N VAL A 108 7.30 16.19 17.01
CA VAL A 108 6.13 15.43 16.55
C VAL A 108 5.10 15.37 17.68
N VAL A 109 3.91 15.93 17.39
CA VAL A 109 2.70 15.79 18.20
C VAL A 109 1.86 14.65 17.63
N ASN A 110 1.45 13.70 18.45
CA ASN A 110 0.61 12.57 18.08
C ASN A 110 -0.61 12.49 19.02
N ASP A 111 -1.77 12.85 18.49
CA ASP A 111 -3.04 12.99 19.22
C ASP A 111 -4.20 12.39 18.40
N PRO A 112 -4.23 11.06 18.19
CA PRO A 112 -5.14 10.42 17.24
C PRO A 112 -6.63 10.53 17.63
N GLU A 113 -6.93 10.75 18.91
CA GLU A 113 -8.28 10.94 19.44
C GLU A 113 -8.65 12.43 19.62
N GLY A 114 -7.69 13.36 19.45
CA GLY A 114 -7.92 14.82 19.54
C GLY A 114 -8.01 15.39 20.97
N GLU A 115 -7.59 14.62 21.99
CA GLU A 115 -7.69 15.00 23.39
C GLU A 115 -6.63 16.02 23.82
N ALA A 116 -5.40 15.94 23.29
CA ALA A 116 -4.31 16.85 23.65
C ALA A 116 -4.50 18.27 23.09
N TRP A 117 -5.17 18.40 21.94
CA TRP A 117 -5.64 19.69 21.41
C TRP A 117 -6.99 20.15 22.00
N GLU A 118 -7.55 19.39 22.95
CA GLU A 118 -8.89 19.60 23.56
C GLU A 118 -10.00 19.78 22.51
N PHE A 119 -9.98 18.99 21.44
CA PHE A 119 -10.92 19.09 20.31
C PHE A 119 -10.98 20.50 19.65
N GLY A 120 -9.87 21.26 19.77
CA GLY A 120 -9.78 22.66 19.34
C GLY A 120 -9.77 23.67 20.48
N GLY A 121 -10.03 23.26 21.73
CA GLY A 121 -10.04 24.12 22.92
C GLY A 121 -8.74 24.88 23.17
N LYS A 122 -7.59 24.32 22.74
CA LYS A 122 -6.27 24.99 22.84
C LYS A 122 -6.05 26.13 21.84
N ALA A 123 -6.94 26.35 20.87
CA ALA A 123 -6.77 27.41 19.89
C ALA A 123 -7.01 28.81 20.49
N SER A 124 -6.26 29.81 20.02
CA SER A 124 -6.45 31.21 20.39
C SER A 124 -7.73 31.80 19.81
N LYS A 125 -8.13 32.98 20.31
CA LYS A 125 -9.26 33.77 19.78
C LYS A 125 -9.07 34.24 18.33
N GLU A 126 -7.86 34.12 17.79
CA GLU A 126 -7.48 34.47 16.42
C GLU A 126 -7.34 33.22 15.53
N ASN A 127 -7.81 32.05 15.99
CA ASN A 127 -7.70 30.74 15.33
C ASN A 127 -6.24 30.32 15.08
N ILE A 128 -5.42 30.39 16.13
CA ILE A 128 -4.00 30.01 16.10
C ILE A 128 -3.77 28.89 17.13
N PHE A 129 -3.05 27.84 16.75
CA PHE A 129 -2.45 26.89 17.71
C PHE A 129 -0.98 27.24 17.93
N ALA A 130 -0.43 26.92 19.10
CA ALA A 130 1.01 27.01 19.33
C ALA A 130 1.54 25.88 20.21
N LEU A 131 2.83 25.58 20.02
CA LEU A 131 3.66 24.87 20.99
C LEU A 131 4.54 25.88 21.74
N GLN A 132 4.49 25.87 23.07
CA GLN A 132 5.43 26.59 23.92
C GLN A 132 6.70 25.76 24.08
N ARG A 133 7.86 26.41 24.03
CA ARG A 133 9.19 25.83 24.15
C ARG A 133 9.82 26.18 25.50
N ALA A 134 10.10 25.16 26.32
CA ALA A 134 10.87 25.27 27.54
C ALA A 134 12.37 25.04 27.28
N GLY A 135 13.21 26.00 27.68
CA GLY A 135 14.67 25.89 27.54
C GLY A 135 15.37 27.25 27.57
N LYS A 136 16.71 27.24 27.56
CA LYS A 136 17.52 28.48 27.59
C LYS A 136 17.71 29.14 26.22
N GLY A 137 17.67 28.36 25.15
CA GLY A 137 17.86 28.87 23.78
C GLY A 137 16.60 29.51 23.20
N GLU A 138 16.79 30.47 22.31
CA GLU A 138 15.75 31.07 21.46
C GLU A 138 15.52 30.25 20.17
N ILE A 139 14.29 30.29 19.67
CA ILE A 139 13.92 29.91 18.31
C ILE A 139 14.48 30.95 17.32
N LYS A 140 15.00 30.51 16.17
CA LYS A 140 15.55 31.36 15.11
C LYS A 140 14.81 31.24 13.78
N GLU A 141 14.20 30.10 13.50
CA GLU A 141 13.52 29.83 12.23
C GLU A 141 12.53 28.66 12.43
N VAL A 142 11.40 28.66 11.72
CA VAL A 142 10.55 27.46 11.56
C VAL A 142 10.70 27.02 10.11
N LEU A 143 11.25 25.83 9.91
CA LEU A 143 11.63 25.31 8.59
C LEU A 143 10.44 24.66 7.87
N SER A 144 9.59 23.98 8.63
CA SER A 144 8.35 23.38 8.13
C SER A 144 7.34 23.14 9.26
N VAL A 145 6.05 23.17 8.90
CA VAL A 145 4.95 22.58 9.66
C VAL A 145 4.19 21.64 8.72
N THR A 146 3.88 20.44 9.18
CA THR A 146 3.11 19.43 8.46
C THR A 146 2.03 18.87 9.38
N ALA A 147 0.76 18.98 9.01
CA ALA A 147 -0.38 18.44 9.75
C ALA A 147 -1.08 17.35 8.93
N ASP A 148 -1.32 16.18 9.53
CA ASP A 148 -1.94 15.01 8.91
C ASP A 148 -1.34 14.63 7.54
N GLY A 149 -0.01 14.71 7.43
CA GLY A 149 0.74 14.44 6.21
C GLY A 149 0.72 15.55 5.15
N ARG A 150 0.09 16.71 5.43
CA ARG A 150 0.08 17.88 4.53
C ARG A 150 0.95 19.00 5.08
N LYS A 151 1.91 19.45 4.28
CA LYS A 151 2.74 20.62 4.61
C LYS A 151 1.92 21.91 4.51
N LEU A 152 2.02 22.78 5.51
CA LEU A 152 1.40 24.11 5.50
C LEU A 152 2.26 25.11 4.69
N GLU A 153 1.62 26.17 4.20
CA GLU A 153 2.30 27.24 3.47
C GLU A 153 3.09 28.17 4.41
N PRO A 154 4.21 28.80 3.97
CA PRO A 154 5.08 29.59 4.85
C PRO A 154 4.46 30.84 5.49
N TYR A 155 3.26 31.26 5.07
CA TYR A 155 2.50 32.35 5.67
C TYR A 155 1.46 31.86 6.71
N ASP A 156 1.30 30.55 6.90
CA ASP A 156 0.36 29.96 7.88
C ASP A 156 1.05 29.40 9.12
N TYR A 157 2.35 29.60 9.27
CA TYR A 157 3.10 29.33 10.49
C TYR A 157 4.16 30.38 10.79
N GLY A 158 4.65 30.39 12.03
CA GLY A 158 5.61 31.37 12.52
C GLY A 158 6.07 31.09 13.94
N PHE A 159 6.83 32.01 14.51
CA PHE A 159 7.31 31.93 15.89
C PHE A 159 7.46 33.30 16.54
N VAL A 160 7.59 33.31 17.86
CA VAL A 160 8.03 34.47 18.65
C VAL A 160 8.83 33.98 19.85
N ASN A 161 9.79 34.78 20.31
CA ASN A 161 10.40 34.60 21.63
C ASN A 161 9.94 35.78 22.51
N SER A 162 9.23 35.50 23.60
CA SER A 162 8.82 36.49 24.61
C SER A 162 9.55 36.25 25.94
N ALA A 163 9.25 37.04 26.96
CA ALA A 163 9.71 36.78 28.34
C ALA A 163 9.14 35.47 28.93
N ASP A 164 8.04 34.98 28.35
CA ASP A 164 7.23 33.84 28.79
C ASP A 164 7.57 32.54 28.02
N GLY A 165 8.54 32.60 27.10
CA GLY A 165 9.07 31.46 26.36
C GLY A 165 9.24 31.69 24.86
N GLY A 166 9.78 30.68 24.17
CA GLY A 166 9.67 30.59 22.72
C GLY A 166 8.35 29.93 22.35
N PHE A 167 7.64 30.42 21.34
CA PHE A 167 6.42 29.81 20.83
C PHE A 167 6.56 29.55 19.34
N VAL A 168 6.16 28.36 18.88
CA VAL A 168 5.99 28.04 17.45
C VAL A 168 4.50 27.88 17.19
N ALA A 169 3.96 28.62 16.24
CA ALA A 169 2.52 28.77 16.06
C ALA A 169 2.10 28.54 14.59
N PHE A 170 0.87 28.05 14.41
CA PHE A 170 0.28 27.79 13.10
C PHE A 170 -1.22 28.06 13.04
N ASN A 171 -1.69 28.42 11.85
CA ASN A 171 -3.06 28.84 11.55
C ASN A 171 -4.01 27.63 11.59
N LEU A 172 -5.02 27.65 12.46
CA LEU A 172 -6.04 26.61 12.54
C LEU A 172 -6.88 26.53 11.26
N ASN A 173 -7.08 27.65 10.55
CA ASN A 173 -7.84 27.68 9.30
C ASN A 173 -7.08 27.04 8.12
N ALA A 174 -5.76 26.86 8.22
CA ALA A 174 -4.95 26.17 7.22
C ALA A 174 -4.96 24.63 7.39
N LEU A 175 -5.60 24.12 8.45
CA LEU A 175 -5.68 22.70 8.72
C LEU A 175 -6.80 22.02 7.94
N HIS A 176 -6.54 20.81 7.44
CA HIS A 176 -7.54 19.97 6.80
C HIS A 176 -8.43 19.22 7.81
N THR A 177 -7.95 19.05 9.05
CA THR A 177 -8.64 18.34 10.14
C THR A 177 -8.49 19.17 11.41
N ILE A 178 -9.56 19.32 12.19
CA ILE A 178 -9.56 20.10 13.43
C ILE A 178 -10.24 19.26 14.53
N PRO A 179 -9.51 18.87 15.59
CA PRO A 179 -8.06 18.99 15.76
C PRO A 179 -7.27 18.15 14.74
N PRO A 180 -5.99 18.47 14.47
CA PRO A 180 -5.11 17.62 13.68
C PRO A 180 -4.66 16.41 14.51
N GLN A 181 -4.57 15.23 13.89
CA GLN A 181 -4.20 13.98 14.57
C GLN A 181 -2.68 13.82 14.72
N VAL A 182 -1.91 14.26 13.72
CA VAL A 182 -0.43 14.28 13.77
C VAL A 182 0.09 15.61 13.26
N VAL A 183 0.97 16.26 14.04
CA VAL A 183 1.64 17.50 13.62
C VAL A 183 3.16 17.33 13.75
N GLU A 184 3.87 17.42 12.63
CA GLU A 184 5.33 17.47 12.58
C GLU A 184 5.80 18.91 12.33
N ILE A 185 6.80 19.37 13.09
CA ILE A 185 7.37 20.71 13.00
C ILE A 185 8.90 20.63 13.04
N GLU A 186 9.57 21.31 12.12
CA GLU A 186 11.03 21.47 12.15
C GLU A 186 11.41 22.90 12.52
N VAL A 187 12.22 23.08 13.56
CA VAL A 187 12.51 24.37 14.19
C VAL A 187 14.02 24.55 14.36
N ARG A 188 14.59 25.63 13.83
CA ARG A 188 15.98 26.00 14.14
C ARG A 188 16.01 26.73 15.49
N ALA A 189 16.74 26.20 16.47
CA ALA A 189 16.84 26.76 17.81
C ALA A 189 18.28 26.75 18.32
N THR A 190 18.68 27.78 19.06
CA THR A 190 20.07 28.00 19.50
C THR A 190 20.61 26.92 20.44
N ASP A 191 19.79 26.48 21.40
CA ASP A 191 20.05 25.33 22.27
C ASP A 191 18.94 24.28 22.09
N ALA A 192 19.12 23.10 22.70
CA ALA A 192 18.04 22.15 22.87
C ALA A 192 16.92 22.72 23.79
N GLY A 193 15.72 22.18 23.65
CA GLY A 193 14.56 22.52 24.49
C GLY A 193 13.45 21.48 24.37
N GLU A 194 12.56 21.48 25.34
CA GLU A 194 11.33 20.68 25.34
C GLU A 194 10.16 21.52 24.81
N TYR A 195 9.13 20.87 24.28
CA TYR A 195 7.97 21.54 23.69
C TYR A 195 6.67 20.93 24.21
N ALA A 196 5.67 21.77 24.49
CA ALA A 196 4.34 21.38 24.95
C ALA A 196 3.27 22.18 24.18
N ILE A 197 2.05 21.65 24.09
CA ILE A 197 0.91 22.41 23.52
C ILE A 197 0.59 23.57 24.48
N ALA A 198 0.58 24.81 23.95
CA ALA A 198 0.30 26.00 24.74
C ALA A 198 -1.18 26.12 25.10
N GLU A 199 -1.50 26.78 26.22
CA GLU A 199 -2.89 27.08 26.56
C GLU A 199 -3.46 28.19 25.65
N SER A 200 -4.78 28.15 25.39
CA SER A 200 -5.48 29.13 24.52
C SER A 200 -5.25 30.60 24.92
N ALA A 201 -4.94 30.86 26.20
CA ALA A 201 -4.63 32.18 26.74
C ALA A 201 -3.15 32.60 26.59
N GLU A 202 -2.26 31.66 26.29
CA GLU A 202 -0.80 31.84 26.14
C GLU A 202 -0.38 31.91 24.66
N VAL A 203 -1.19 31.39 23.74
CA VAL A 203 -0.93 31.45 22.29
C VAL A 203 -0.76 32.91 21.83
N PRO A 204 0.37 33.27 21.19
CA PRO A 204 0.62 34.62 20.67
C PRO A 204 -0.37 35.04 19.58
N SER A 205 -0.59 36.36 19.44
CA SER A 205 -1.43 36.92 18.38
C SER A 205 -0.75 36.96 17.01
N GLU A 206 -1.55 37.03 15.94
CA GLU A 206 -1.10 37.21 14.55
C GLU A 206 -0.13 38.41 14.44
N ALA A 207 -0.39 39.50 15.16
CA ALA A 207 0.46 40.68 15.21
C ALA A 207 1.84 40.43 15.86
N GLN A 208 1.94 39.53 16.85
CA GLN A 208 3.21 39.14 17.47
C GLN A 208 3.99 38.19 16.55
N LEU A 209 3.29 37.28 15.86
CA LEU A 209 3.88 36.29 14.95
C LEU A 209 4.32 36.87 13.60
N THR A 210 3.70 37.97 13.15
CA THR A 210 3.98 38.65 11.87
C THR A 210 5.48 38.91 11.63
N ALA A 211 6.25 39.21 12.70
CA ALA A 211 7.69 39.44 12.62
C ALA A 211 8.50 38.23 12.09
N SER A 212 7.99 37.02 12.24
CA SER A 212 8.63 35.78 11.79
C SER A 212 8.27 35.36 10.35
N GLY A 213 7.17 35.87 9.79
CA GLY A 213 6.65 35.46 8.48
C GLY A 213 5.16 35.09 8.46
N TYR A 214 4.54 34.85 9.62
CA TYR A 214 3.10 34.57 9.71
C TYR A 214 2.26 35.67 9.03
N GLY A 215 1.27 35.26 8.24
CA GLY A 215 0.41 36.11 7.40
C GLY A 215 1.10 36.76 6.19
N LYS A 216 2.44 36.68 6.06
CA LYS A 216 3.22 37.49 5.12
C LYS A 216 3.16 36.96 3.69
N GLY A 217 2.21 37.46 2.92
CA GLY A 217 1.99 37.09 1.53
C GLY A 217 0.73 36.25 1.28
N ARG A 218 -0.10 36.04 2.32
CA ARG A 218 -1.46 35.48 2.17
C ARG A 218 -2.26 36.32 1.15
N PRO A 219 -3.01 35.72 0.22
CA PRO A 219 -3.79 36.47 -0.78
C PRO A 219 -4.80 37.45 -0.16
N ALA A 220 -5.02 38.59 -0.81
CA ALA A 220 -5.82 39.70 -0.27
C ALA A 220 -7.34 39.41 -0.15
N GLU A 221 -7.80 38.23 -0.60
CA GLU A 221 -9.19 37.75 -0.44
C GLU A 221 -9.42 37.14 0.96
N GLU A 222 -8.36 36.95 1.76
CA GLU A 222 -8.39 36.41 3.12
C GLU A 222 -7.85 37.39 4.19
N ALA A 223 -7.99 38.70 3.96
CA ALA A 223 -7.59 39.72 4.94
C ALA A 223 -8.69 39.95 6.00
N PRO A 224 -8.36 40.03 7.31
CA PRO A 224 -9.36 40.19 8.37
C PRO A 224 -10.00 41.59 8.35
N ASP A 225 -11.30 41.63 8.07
CA ASP A 225 -12.06 42.86 7.85
C ASP A 225 -12.07 43.79 9.10
N GLN A 226 -11.88 45.09 8.89
CA GLN A 226 -11.77 46.11 9.96
C GLN A 226 -13.12 46.76 10.33
N LEU A 227 -14.22 46.00 10.31
CA LEU A 227 -15.54 46.48 10.73
C LEU A 227 -15.96 45.87 12.07
N VAL A 228 -15.87 46.68 13.13
CA VAL A 228 -16.38 46.38 14.47
C VAL A 228 -17.75 47.03 14.65
N GLY A 229 -18.77 46.26 15.03
CA GLY A 229 -20.03 46.82 15.57
C GLY A 229 -21.32 46.61 14.78
N GLN A 230 -21.35 45.74 13.77
CA GLN A 230 -22.61 45.16 13.24
C GLN A 230 -22.35 43.85 12.49
N ASN A 231 -23.34 42.95 12.51
CA ASN A 231 -23.47 41.71 11.73
C ASN A 231 -22.16 41.08 11.21
N ARG A 232 -21.47 40.30 12.05
CA ARG A 232 -20.58 39.23 11.56
C ARG A 232 -21.30 37.89 11.68
N ASP A 233 -21.20 37.08 10.63
CA ASP A 233 -21.88 35.79 10.56
C ASP A 233 -21.38 34.84 11.67
N VAL A 234 -22.30 34.02 12.19
CA VAL A 234 -21.97 33.06 13.25
C VAL A 234 -21.31 31.85 12.61
N ALA A 235 -20.08 31.55 13.04
CA ALA A 235 -19.20 30.51 12.51
C ALA A 235 -19.93 29.29 11.92
N THR A 236 -19.63 29.03 10.65
CA THR A 236 -19.82 27.71 10.03
C THR A 236 -18.98 26.68 10.81
N ILE A 237 -19.52 25.47 10.93
CA ILE A 237 -18.81 24.34 11.56
C ILE A 237 -18.20 23.55 10.40
N PRO A 238 -16.86 23.49 10.26
CA PRO A 238 -16.23 22.73 9.18
C PRO A 238 -16.71 21.27 9.17
N GLY A 239 -17.04 20.76 7.98
CA GLY A 239 -17.58 19.41 7.78
C GLY A 239 -19.11 19.28 7.78
N TRP A 240 -19.87 20.29 8.22
CA TRP A 240 -21.34 20.30 8.07
C TRP A 240 -21.76 21.13 6.83
N PRO A 241 -22.43 20.53 5.83
CA PRO A 241 -22.84 21.22 4.60
C PRO A 241 -24.15 22.03 4.80
N ASP A 242 -24.15 22.97 5.75
CA ASP A 242 -25.28 23.87 6.01
C ASP A 242 -24.96 25.34 5.75
N LYS A 243 -26.01 26.13 5.47
CA LYS A 243 -25.94 27.59 5.38
C LYS A 243 -27.05 28.23 6.22
N GLU A 244 -26.84 29.45 6.69
CA GLU A 244 -27.93 30.22 7.31
C GLU A 244 -28.97 30.54 6.20
N LEU A 245 -30.25 30.26 6.47
CA LEU A 245 -31.32 30.41 5.49
C LEU A 245 -31.77 31.88 5.42
N SER A 246 -30.94 32.67 4.74
CA SER A 246 -30.88 34.12 4.88
C SER A 246 -32.06 34.90 4.26
N ALA A 247 -32.56 35.86 5.03
CA ALA A 247 -33.14 37.13 4.56
C ALA A 247 -34.47 37.14 3.78
N LYS A 248 -35.54 36.54 4.35
CA LYS A 248 -36.89 37.19 4.42
C LYS A 248 -37.96 36.47 5.28
N GLN A 249 -37.54 35.77 6.33
CA GLN A 249 -38.47 35.11 7.26
C GLN A 249 -39.07 36.15 8.22
N ASP A 250 -40.24 36.70 7.86
CA ASP A 250 -41.06 37.53 8.75
C ASP A 250 -41.65 36.64 9.86
N PHE A 251 -40.84 36.38 10.89
CA PHE A 251 -41.20 35.55 12.05
C PHE A 251 -42.40 36.16 12.80
N SER A 252 -43.59 35.59 12.57
CA SER A 252 -44.74 35.88 13.41
C SER A 252 -44.57 35.15 14.75
N TYR A 253 -44.94 35.82 15.84
CA TYR A 253 -44.88 35.26 17.17
C TYR A 253 -46.19 35.53 17.91
N ARG A 254 -46.65 34.56 18.70
CA ARG A 254 -47.82 34.70 19.56
C ARG A 254 -47.63 33.91 20.85
N TYR A 255 -48.42 34.25 21.86
CA TYR A 255 -48.39 33.54 23.14
C TYR A 255 -49.51 32.50 23.20
N VAL A 256 -49.14 31.23 23.31
CA VAL A 256 -50.06 30.09 23.41
C VAL A 256 -49.83 29.42 24.76
N ASN A 257 -50.89 29.28 25.56
CA ASN A 257 -50.86 28.68 26.90
C ASN A 257 -49.75 29.26 27.82
N GLY A 258 -49.46 30.56 27.70
CA GLY A 258 -48.45 31.26 28.51
C GLY A 258 -46.99 30.99 28.11
N ASN A 259 -46.75 30.45 26.92
CA ASN A 259 -45.43 30.24 26.32
C ASN A 259 -45.37 30.85 24.89
N PRO A 260 -44.18 31.12 24.32
CA PRO A 260 -44.05 31.64 22.96
C PRO A 260 -44.17 30.54 21.90
N GLU A 261 -44.98 30.81 20.88
CA GLU A 261 -45.00 30.07 19.61
C GLU A 261 -44.50 31.01 18.51
N ILE A 262 -43.40 30.64 17.86
CA ILE A 262 -42.80 31.34 16.71
C ILE A 262 -43.21 30.59 15.44
N SER A 263 -43.54 31.29 14.35
CA SER A 263 -43.75 30.65 13.05
C SER A 263 -43.31 31.52 11.89
N PHE A 264 -42.88 30.87 10.81
CA PHE A 264 -42.43 31.50 9.56
C PHE A 264 -42.84 30.61 8.38
N THR A 265 -42.95 31.21 7.20
CA THR A 265 -43.04 30.46 5.93
C THR A 265 -41.63 30.22 5.41
N ALA A 266 -41.32 28.98 5.02
CA ALA A 266 -40.05 28.63 4.40
C ALA A 266 -39.93 29.29 3.02
N THR A 267 -38.80 29.95 2.77
CA THR A 267 -38.51 30.68 1.53
C THR A 267 -37.15 30.27 0.99
N GLY A 268 -37.06 29.95 -0.30
CA GLY A 268 -35.81 29.56 -0.95
C GLY A 268 -35.99 29.25 -2.44
N ASP A 269 -34.88 29.09 -3.15
CA ASP A 269 -34.79 28.77 -4.57
C ASP A 269 -34.66 27.26 -4.85
N LYS A 270 -34.21 26.47 -3.85
CA LYS A 270 -34.05 25.02 -3.95
C LYS A 270 -35.36 24.28 -3.65
N PRO A 271 -35.57 23.07 -4.21
CA PRO A 271 -36.84 22.36 -4.10
C PRO A 271 -37.16 21.84 -2.69
N ALA A 272 -36.14 21.63 -1.84
CA ALA A 272 -36.30 21.28 -0.43
C ALA A 272 -35.08 21.73 0.40
N TYR A 273 -35.28 21.84 1.71
CA TYR A 273 -34.27 22.20 2.70
C TYR A 273 -34.37 21.25 3.89
N ARG A 274 -33.24 20.83 4.44
CA ARG A 274 -33.16 20.07 5.69
C ARG A 274 -32.70 20.97 6.82
N LEU A 275 -33.46 21.01 7.92
CA LEU A 275 -33.08 21.71 9.14
C LEU A 275 -31.88 21.02 9.78
N THR A 276 -30.77 21.73 9.96
CA THR A 276 -29.53 21.17 10.56
C THR A 276 -29.29 21.68 11.98
N ARG A 277 -29.59 22.95 12.23
CA ARG A 277 -29.51 23.60 13.55
C ARG A 277 -30.38 24.86 13.58
N PHE A 278 -30.83 25.25 14.77
CA PHE A 278 -31.50 26.55 14.96
C PHE A 278 -31.13 27.16 16.31
N ALA A 279 -31.22 28.49 16.40
CA ALA A 279 -30.96 29.25 17.60
C ALA A 279 -32.10 30.22 17.89
N VAL A 280 -32.61 30.21 19.12
CA VAL A 280 -33.64 31.15 19.58
C VAL A 280 -32.99 32.38 20.19
N LYS A 281 -33.56 33.56 19.92
CA LYS A 281 -33.19 34.86 20.51
C LYS A 281 -34.42 35.52 21.13
N LYS A 282 -34.24 36.15 22.29
CA LYS A 282 -35.25 36.97 22.98
C LYS A 282 -34.74 38.40 23.17
N GLN A 283 -35.56 39.41 22.88
CA GLN A 283 -35.22 40.81 23.17
C GLN A 283 -35.29 41.10 24.68
N ARG A 284 -34.40 42.00 25.13
CA ARG A 284 -34.35 42.49 26.51
C ARG A 284 -35.72 42.91 27.02
N ASN A 285 -36.08 42.43 28.21
CA ASN A 285 -37.24 42.91 28.95
C ASN A 285 -37.01 42.67 30.45
N ASP A 286 -36.82 43.76 31.19
CA ASP A 286 -36.40 43.76 32.59
C ASP A 286 -37.47 43.15 33.53
N SER A 287 -38.72 42.97 33.06
CA SER A 287 -39.81 42.26 33.75
C SER A 287 -39.76 40.73 33.60
N ASN A 288 -38.58 40.14 33.36
CA ASN A 288 -38.47 38.70 33.06
C ASN A 288 -38.81 37.80 34.28
N THR A 289 -39.59 36.74 34.04
CA THR A 289 -40.07 35.79 35.06
C THR A 289 -39.68 34.32 34.83
N LYS A 290 -39.14 33.96 33.66
CA LYS A 290 -38.71 32.59 33.31
C LYS A 290 -37.48 32.61 32.38
N SER A 291 -36.79 31.47 32.27
CA SER A 291 -35.80 31.24 31.21
C SER A 291 -36.44 30.61 29.96
N VAL A 292 -35.75 30.68 28.83
CA VAL A 292 -36.08 29.93 27.61
C VAL A 292 -35.50 28.52 27.73
N GLU A 293 -36.38 27.54 27.83
CA GLU A 293 -36.07 26.14 28.15
C GLU A 293 -36.71 25.18 27.14
N GLY A 294 -36.29 23.91 27.17
CA GLY A 294 -36.79 22.86 26.28
C GLY A 294 -37.77 21.90 26.97
N PRO A 295 -38.44 21.01 26.22
CA PRO A 295 -38.26 20.77 24.79
C PRO A 295 -38.92 21.83 23.89
N VAL A 296 -38.42 21.93 22.66
CA VAL A 296 -39.01 22.70 21.56
C VAL A 296 -39.77 21.74 20.65
N ARG A 297 -41.06 22.01 20.37
CA ARG A 297 -41.82 21.23 19.38
C ARG A 297 -41.86 21.98 18.05
N ILE A 298 -41.33 21.35 17.01
CA ILE A 298 -41.27 21.87 15.64
C ILE A 298 -42.32 21.16 14.80
N ARG A 299 -43.13 21.92 14.08
CA ARG A 299 -44.15 21.42 13.14
C ARG A 299 -43.95 22.06 11.76
N VAL A 300 -43.96 21.25 10.71
CA VAL A 300 -43.96 21.70 9.31
C VAL A 300 -45.35 21.41 8.75
N THR A 301 -46.01 22.43 8.21
CA THR A 301 -47.37 22.37 7.67
C THR A 301 -47.37 22.77 6.19
N ARG A 302 -47.87 21.87 5.34
CA ARG A 302 -47.97 22.02 3.88
C ARG A 302 -49.45 21.93 3.48
N ALA A 303 -49.96 22.96 2.79
CA ALA A 303 -51.38 23.05 2.39
C ALA A 303 -52.35 22.67 3.55
N ASP A 304 -52.18 23.35 4.69
CA ASP A 304 -52.93 23.16 5.95
C ASP A 304 -52.85 21.76 6.61
N GLN A 305 -52.02 20.84 6.10
CA GLN A 305 -51.73 19.55 6.74
C GLN A 305 -50.34 19.53 7.37
N THR A 306 -50.22 19.09 8.63
CA THR A 306 -48.92 18.90 9.28
C THR A 306 -48.22 17.67 8.71
N VAL A 307 -47.12 17.89 7.99
CA VAL A 307 -46.31 16.85 7.32
C VAL A 307 -45.13 16.37 8.18
N VAL A 308 -44.63 17.21 9.08
CA VAL A 308 -43.62 16.83 10.09
C VAL A 308 -44.03 17.41 11.45
N SER A 309 -43.89 16.63 12.53
CA SER A 309 -44.08 17.09 13.90
C SER A 309 -43.08 16.41 14.82
N ARG A 310 -42.06 17.14 15.27
CA ARG A 310 -40.94 16.62 16.06
C ARG A 310 -40.76 17.40 17.35
N GLU A 311 -40.25 16.76 18.38
CA GLU A 311 -39.95 17.39 19.66
C GLU A 311 -38.46 17.22 19.96
N VAL A 312 -37.77 18.33 20.19
CA VAL A 312 -36.31 18.39 20.25
C VAL A 312 -35.89 19.14 21.52
N THR A 313 -35.11 18.49 22.37
CA THR A 313 -34.53 19.10 23.58
C THR A 313 -33.25 19.87 23.25
N PHE A 314 -33.01 21.00 23.92
CA PHE A 314 -31.68 21.62 23.91
C PHE A 314 -30.65 20.65 24.50
N ARG A 315 -29.68 20.21 23.70
CA ARG A 315 -28.55 19.40 24.17
C ARG A 315 -27.55 20.32 24.88
N THR A 316 -27.20 20.00 26.12
CA THR A 316 -26.08 20.63 26.82
C THR A 316 -24.79 20.03 26.30
N VAL A 317 -23.93 20.85 25.70
CA VAL A 317 -22.62 20.38 25.21
C VAL A 317 -21.66 20.24 26.40
N GLY A 318 -21.00 19.08 26.50
CA GLY A 318 -19.97 18.79 27.52
C GLY A 318 -20.48 18.05 28.77
N GLN A 319 -20.10 16.78 28.92
CA GLN A 319 -20.18 16.02 30.19
C GLN A 319 -18.78 15.65 30.69
N LYS A 320 -18.05 16.64 31.21
CA LYS A 320 -16.99 16.54 32.24
C LYS A 320 -16.49 17.95 32.57
N GLU A 321 -16.44 18.25 33.87
CA GLU A 321 -15.82 19.39 34.59
C GLU A 321 -15.96 20.85 34.09
N ASN A 322 -16.30 21.14 32.84
CA ASN A 322 -16.39 22.52 32.30
C ASN A 322 -17.70 22.81 31.54
N ALA A 323 -18.81 22.22 32.01
CA ALA A 323 -20.15 22.38 31.42
C ALA A 323 -20.64 23.84 31.32
N ASP A 324 -20.10 24.74 32.15
CA ASP A 324 -20.46 26.16 32.15
C ASP A 324 -19.85 26.95 30.98
N PHE A 325 -18.64 26.61 30.50
CA PHE A 325 -17.96 27.44 29.50
C PHE A 325 -18.54 27.33 28.08
N ALA A 326 -18.97 26.13 27.66
CA ALA A 326 -19.59 25.94 26.35
C ALA A 326 -21.03 26.52 26.27
N ASN A 327 -21.71 26.67 27.41
CA ASN A 327 -23.13 27.00 27.47
C ASN A 327 -23.45 28.40 28.06
N GLN A 328 -22.44 29.15 28.54
CA GLN A 328 -22.62 30.51 29.07
C GLN A 328 -21.92 31.58 28.22
N ARG A 329 -22.61 32.12 27.20
CA ARG A 329 -22.34 33.51 26.77
C ARG A 329 -22.89 34.45 27.85
N PHE A 330 -22.02 35.17 28.54
CA PHE A 330 -22.41 36.09 29.60
C PHE A 330 -23.32 37.20 29.07
N TRP A 331 -24.49 37.34 29.68
CA TRP A 331 -25.39 38.49 29.57
C TRP A 331 -25.85 38.88 30.98
N ASN A 332 -26.27 40.14 31.15
CA ASN A 332 -26.46 40.71 32.48
C ASN A 332 -27.55 39.96 33.29
N LYS A 333 -27.30 39.82 34.60
CA LYS A 333 -28.26 39.30 35.58
C LYS A 333 -29.01 40.47 36.22
N ASN A 334 -30.33 40.37 36.35
CA ASN A 334 -31.13 41.38 37.03
C ASN A 334 -30.95 41.29 38.55
N ASN A 335 -31.57 42.21 39.29
CA ASN A 335 -31.51 42.29 40.76
C ASN A 335 -32.04 41.04 41.50
N LEU A 336 -32.61 40.07 40.77
CA LEU A 336 -33.12 38.78 41.26
C LEU A 336 -32.27 37.58 40.76
N GLY A 337 -31.10 37.84 40.17
CA GLY A 337 -30.15 36.81 39.73
C GLY A 337 -30.54 36.09 38.42
N LYS A 338 -31.57 36.56 37.70
CA LYS A 338 -32.04 35.95 36.44
C LYS A 338 -31.52 36.72 35.22
N SER A 339 -31.24 36.02 34.12
CA SER A 339 -30.82 36.64 32.86
C SER A 339 -31.99 37.44 32.24
N PHE A 340 -31.67 38.59 31.63
CA PHE A 340 -32.66 39.47 31.01
C PHE A 340 -32.20 40.17 29.73
N ASP A 341 -30.91 40.07 29.36
CA ASP A 341 -30.39 40.41 28.03
C ASP A 341 -30.20 39.12 27.20
N THR A 342 -30.53 39.17 25.91
CA THR A 342 -30.37 38.15 24.84
C THR A 342 -29.99 36.71 25.25
N GLU A 343 -30.95 35.95 25.76
CA GLU A 343 -30.80 34.49 25.91
C GLU A 343 -30.66 33.83 24.53
N PHE A 344 -29.55 33.11 24.32
CA PHE A 344 -29.23 32.38 23.09
C PHE A 344 -29.19 30.88 23.42
N ARG A 345 -30.09 30.11 22.81
CA ARG A 345 -30.13 28.64 22.94
C ARG A 345 -30.02 28.02 21.56
N LEU A 346 -28.91 27.33 21.31
CA LEU A 346 -28.66 26.57 20.09
C LEU A 346 -29.16 25.13 20.27
N VAL A 347 -29.84 24.60 19.26
CA VAL A 347 -29.98 23.15 19.06
C VAL A 347 -29.04 22.76 17.92
N PRO A 348 -27.88 22.14 18.21
CA PRO A 348 -27.08 21.47 17.19
C PRO A 348 -27.71 20.13 16.82
N GLU A 349 -27.32 19.56 15.67
CA GLU A 349 -27.62 18.19 15.25
C GLU A 349 -29.12 17.86 15.07
N ILE A 350 -29.73 18.46 14.04
CA ILE A 350 -31.01 18.00 13.47
C ILE A 350 -30.71 17.39 12.10
N THR A 351 -31.34 16.25 11.78
CA THR A 351 -31.08 15.50 10.53
C THR A 351 -32.35 14.91 9.89
N ASP A 352 -33.49 15.04 10.56
CA ASP A 352 -34.75 14.33 10.29
C ASP A 352 -35.95 15.28 10.05
N ILE A 353 -35.72 16.59 9.96
CA ILE A 353 -36.76 17.60 9.70
C ILE A 353 -36.46 18.28 8.37
N GLU A 354 -37.35 18.10 7.40
CA GLU A 354 -37.27 18.72 6.08
C GLU A 354 -38.51 19.57 5.77
N PHE A 355 -38.31 20.63 4.98
CA PHE A 355 -39.36 21.53 4.53
C PHE A 355 -39.08 22.07 3.11
N GLN A 356 -40.14 22.48 2.42
CA GLN A 356 -40.11 22.97 1.05
C GLN A 356 -40.51 24.46 1.01
N PRO A 357 -40.09 25.25 0.00
CA PRO A 357 -40.56 26.63 -0.16
C PRO A 357 -42.10 26.70 -0.16
N GLY A 358 -42.67 27.53 0.71
CA GLY A 358 -44.11 27.65 0.94
C GLY A 358 -44.66 26.86 2.13
N ASP A 359 -43.89 25.94 2.73
CA ASP A 359 -44.30 25.29 3.98
C ASP A 359 -44.31 26.30 5.14
N THR A 360 -45.28 26.18 6.06
CA THR A 360 -45.29 26.94 7.31
C THR A 360 -44.64 26.13 8.42
N VAL A 361 -43.53 26.63 8.95
CA VAL A 361 -42.78 26.01 10.06
C VAL A 361 -43.13 26.73 11.36
N THR A 362 -43.52 25.98 12.39
CA THR A 362 -43.95 26.48 13.70
C THR A 362 -43.10 25.86 14.81
N MET A 363 -42.53 26.68 15.68
CA MET A 363 -41.72 26.30 16.84
C MET A 363 -42.42 26.71 18.13
N ASN A 364 -42.89 25.73 18.89
CA ASN A 364 -43.43 25.92 20.24
C ASN A 364 -42.28 25.80 21.25
N LEU A 365 -42.02 26.87 21.99
CA LEU A 365 -40.97 26.96 22.99
C LEU A 365 -41.54 26.85 24.41
N ILE A 366 -40.69 26.65 25.42
CA ILE A 366 -41.01 26.97 26.81
C ILE A 366 -40.29 28.26 27.16
N GLY A 367 -41.01 29.27 27.67
CA GLY A 367 -40.41 30.58 27.94
C GLY A 367 -41.36 31.62 28.54
N PRO A 368 -40.83 32.77 28.99
CA PRO A 368 -41.62 33.85 29.57
C PRO A 368 -42.54 34.51 28.52
N PRO A 369 -43.83 34.76 28.81
CA PRO A 369 -44.78 35.33 27.86
C PRO A 369 -44.66 36.86 27.71
N ASN A 370 -43.43 37.38 27.56
CA ASN A 370 -43.18 38.82 27.40
C ASN A 370 -41.94 39.15 26.53
N GLY A 371 -41.93 40.37 25.97
CA GLY A 371 -40.93 40.82 25.00
C GLY A 371 -41.20 40.30 23.58
N TRP A 372 -40.16 40.35 22.75
CA TRP A 372 -40.17 39.81 21.38
C TRP A 372 -39.19 38.63 21.26
N TYR A 373 -39.52 37.71 20.34
CA TYR A 373 -38.79 36.47 20.06
C TYR A 373 -38.51 36.34 18.56
N ALA A 374 -37.31 35.87 18.23
CA ALA A 374 -36.89 35.54 16.87
C ALA A 374 -36.08 34.23 16.87
N ALA A 375 -35.90 33.64 15.69
CA ALA A 375 -34.99 32.51 15.49
C ALA A 375 -33.97 32.82 14.38
N GLN A 376 -32.81 32.17 14.45
CA GLN A 376 -31.93 31.93 13.29
C GLN A 376 -31.96 30.44 12.98
N ILE A 377 -31.88 30.11 11.70
CA ILE A 377 -32.12 28.77 11.19
C ILE A 377 -31.10 28.47 10.09
N TRP A 378 -30.38 27.36 10.27
CA TRP A 378 -29.45 26.83 9.29
C TRP A 378 -30.03 25.56 8.68
N GLY A 379 -29.71 25.32 7.42
CA GLY A 379 -30.12 24.11 6.75
C GLY A 379 -29.21 23.71 5.60
N GLN A 380 -29.21 22.41 5.32
CA GLN A 380 -28.63 21.84 4.13
C GLN A 380 -29.60 22.05 2.95
N GLU A 381 -29.08 22.51 1.82
CA GLU A 381 -29.84 22.61 0.58
C GLU A 381 -29.98 21.22 -0.05
N LEU A 382 -31.22 20.83 -0.39
CA LEU A 382 -31.48 19.57 -1.07
C LEU A 382 -31.81 19.85 -2.53
N GLU A 383 -30.88 19.50 -3.41
CA GLU A 383 -31.17 19.40 -4.84
C GLU A 383 -32.01 18.14 -5.11
N LYS A 384 -32.97 18.22 -6.04
CA LYS A 384 -33.82 17.06 -6.37
C LYS A 384 -32.96 15.94 -6.95
N PRO A 385 -32.93 14.73 -6.37
CA PRO A 385 -32.16 13.63 -6.92
C PRO A 385 -32.74 13.20 -8.27
N THR A 386 -32.01 13.45 -9.35
CA THR A 386 -32.39 13.05 -10.72
C THR A 386 -32.16 11.58 -11.03
N VAL A 387 -31.47 10.85 -10.14
CA VAL A 387 -31.14 9.42 -10.27
C VAL A 387 -31.39 8.75 -8.92
N LYS A 388 -32.08 7.60 -8.91
CA LYS A 388 -32.09 6.69 -7.76
C LYS A 388 -30.82 5.83 -7.81
N PRO A 389 -30.11 5.57 -6.70
CA PRO A 389 -28.90 4.75 -6.73
C PRO A 389 -29.19 3.35 -7.30
N ASP A 390 -28.32 2.88 -8.20
CA ASP A 390 -28.55 1.67 -9.04
C ASP A 390 -28.45 0.32 -8.28
N LYS A 391 -28.48 0.34 -6.95
CA LYS A 391 -28.31 -0.84 -6.09
C LYS A 391 -29.20 -0.77 -4.84
N LEU A 392 -29.38 -1.93 -4.20
CA LEU A 392 -30.39 -2.17 -3.17
C LEU A 392 -29.80 -3.00 -2.01
N VAL A 393 -30.17 -2.65 -0.78
CA VAL A 393 -29.79 -3.40 0.44
C VAL A 393 -30.62 -4.70 0.53
N GLN A 394 -29.94 -5.84 0.41
CA GLN A 394 -30.52 -7.18 0.50
C GLN A 394 -30.63 -7.63 1.96
N PHE A 395 -31.64 -8.45 2.28
CA PHE A 395 -31.82 -9.06 3.59
C PHE A 395 -31.80 -10.59 3.48
N SER A 396 -31.09 -11.25 4.40
CA SER A 396 -31.02 -12.71 4.53
C SER A 396 -31.60 -13.16 5.86
N GLY A 397 -32.42 -14.21 5.87
CA GLY A 397 -32.91 -14.84 7.10
C GLY A 397 -32.16 -16.12 7.42
N HIS A 398 -31.42 -16.14 8.53
CA HIS A 398 -30.59 -17.25 8.98
C HIS A 398 -31.27 -18.01 10.14
N GLY A 399 -30.94 -19.31 10.29
CA GLY A 399 -31.54 -20.17 11.33
C GLY A 399 -33.02 -20.51 11.11
N GLY A 400 -33.49 -20.40 9.86
CA GLY A 400 -34.88 -20.65 9.47
C GLY A 400 -35.81 -19.44 9.58
N VAL A 401 -35.26 -18.24 9.83
CA VAL A 401 -36.01 -16.98 9.74
C VAL A 401 -36.48 -16.76 8.29
N GLN A 402 -37.79 -16.61 8.09
CA GLN A 402 -38.39 -16.30 6.78
C GLN A 402 -38.73 -14.81 6.70
N LEU A 403 -38.32 -14.16 5.62
CA LEU A 403 -38.41 -12.72 5.36
C LEU A 403 -39.11 -12.48 4.01
N THR A 404 -39.84 -11.37 3.87
CA THR A 404 -40.44 -10.95 2.60
C THR A 404 -39.40 -10.33 1.66
N ASP A 405 -39.76 -10.15 0.38
CA ASP A 405 -39.02 -9.30 -0.55
C ASP A 405 -38.74 -7.92 0.12
N PRO A 406 -37.49 -7.44 0.14
CA PRO A 406 -37.14 -6.22 0.85
C PRO A 406 -37.59 -4.98 0.07
N SER A 407 -38.10 -3.99 0.81
CA SER A 407 -38.32 -2.63 0.30
C SER A 407 -37.07 -1.79 0.51
N PHE A 408 -36.83 -0.86 -0.41
CA PHE A 408 -35.70 0.06 -0.35
C PHE A 408 -36.10 1.42 -0.91
N ASN A 409 -35.92 2.45 -0.09
CA ASN A 409 -36.13 3.84 -0.44
C ASN A 409 -34.81 4.59 -0.21
N ALA A 410 -34.38 5.37 -1.20
CA ALA A 410 -33.27 6.30 -1.05
C ALA A 410 -33.72 7.66 -1.60
N GLU A 411 -33.53 8.71 -0.80
CA GLU A 411 -33.91 10.08 -1.12
C GLU A 411 -32.79 11.04 -0.70
N GLY A 412 -32.08 11.56 -1.71
CA GLY A 412 -30.85 12.31 -1.51
C GLY A 412 -29.78 11.46 -0.79
N PRO A 413 -29.27 11.91 0.37
CA PRO A 413 -28.25 11.18 1.13
C PRO A 413 -28.83 10.13 2.08
N HIS A 414 -30.14 10.12 2.30
CA HIS A 414 -30.79 9.19 3.23
C HIS A 414 -31.22 7.91 2.50
N PHE A 415 -31.08 6.77 3.17
CA PHE A 415 -31.71 5.53 2.74
C PHE A 415 -32.42 4.83 3.90
N GLU A 416 -33.48 4.10 3.57
CA GLU A 416 -34.16 3.15 4.41
C GLU A 416 -34.37 1.85 3.63
N ALA A 417 -33.96 0.74 4.23
CA ALA A 417 -34.20 -0.60 3.74
C ALA A 417 -35.03 -1.36 4.79
N SER A 418 -36.06 -2.11 4.38
CA SER A 418 -36.83 -2.90 5.33
C SER A 418 -37.39 -4.19 4.76
N THR A 419 -37.62 -5.18 5.61
CA THR A 419 -38.27 -6.46 5.29
C THR A 419 -39.15 -6.93 6.43
N THR A 420 -40.23 -7.64 6.11
CA THR A 420 -41.18 -8.17 7.08
C THR A 420 -40.86 -9.63 7.41
N VAL A 421 -40.86 -10.02 8.68
CA VAL A 421 -40.68 -11.43 9.10
C VAL A 421 -42.00 -12.21 8.93
N GLU A 422 -41.97 -13.31 8.16
CA GLU A 422 -43.15 -14.12 7.83
C GLU A 422 -43.63 -15.01 8.99
N SER A 423 -42.86 -15.11 10.09
CA SER A 423 -43.13 -15.92 11.27
C SER A 423 -42.65 -15.26 12.57
N ARG A 424 -43.13 -15.71 13.73
CA ARG A 424 -42.65 -15.27 15.05
C ARG A 424 -41.27 -15.88 15.30
N ILE A 425 -40.28 -15.10 15.72
CA ILE A 425 -38.90 -15.57 15.91
C ILE A 425 -38.32 -15.17 17.27
N LYS A 426 -37.31 -15.90 17.73
CA LYS A 426 -36.30 -15.44 18.67
C LYS A 426 -35.19 -14.78 17.84
N PHE A 427 -35.13 -13.46 17.81
CA PHE A 427 -34.00 -12.75 17.22
C PHE A 427 -32.79 -12.87 18.13
N LYS A 428 -31.63 -13.28 17.60
CA LYS A 428 -30.36 -13.38 18.33
C LYS A 428 -29.45 -12.20 18.03
N GLU A 429 -29.23 -11.92 16.75
CA GLU A 429 -28.37 -10.85 16.28
C GLU A 429 -28.65 -10.54 14.79
N ALA A 430 -28.14 -9.42 14.30
CA ALA A 430 -27.98 -9.19 12.87
C ALA A 430 -26.55 -8.74 12.55
N ILE A 431 -26.09 -9.01 11.34
CA ILE A 431 -24.85 -8.44 10.79
C ILE A 431 -25.25 -7.53 9.63
N VAL A 432 -24.84 -6.27 9.70
CA VAL A 432 -25.12 -5.26 8.67
C VAL A 432 -23.80 -4.90 8.00
N LYS A 433 -23.74 -5.09 6.69
CA LYS A 433 -22.63 -4.69 5.83
C LYS A 433 -23.18 -3.81 4.72
N ILE A 434 -22.81 -2.53 4.70
CA ILE A 434 -23.28 -1.58 3.68
C ILE A 434 -22.08 -0.86 3.06
N LYS A 435 -22.05 -0.81 1.74
CA LYS A 435 -21.01 -0.23 0.90
C LYS A 435 -21.60 0.90 0.06
N ALA A 436 -21.02 2.09 0.18
CA ALA A 436 -21.42 3.27 -0.57
C ALA A 436 -20.15 4.01 -1.03
N PRO A 437 -19.63 3.69 -2.23
CA PRO A 437 -18.38 4.24 -2.71
C PRO A 437 -18.36 5.76 -2.73
N SER A 438 -17.24 6.37 -2.33
CA SER A 438 -17.06 7.83 -2.17
C SER A 438 -17.93 8.49 -1.07
N SER A 439 -18.35 7.72 -0.06
CA SER A 439 -18.96 8.28 1.16
C SER A 439 -18.21 7.82 2.41
N SER A 440 -17.56 8.78 3.08
CA SER A 440 -16.77 8.57 4.30
C SER A 440 -17.69 8.54 5.52
N PHE A 441 -17.92 7.38 6.14
CA PHE A 441 -18.95 7.29 7.19
C PHE A 441 -18.64 6.28 8.31
N ASP A 442 -19.14 6.57 9.52
CA ASP A 442 -18.99 5.72 10.72
C ASP A 442 -20.27 4.92 10.99
N TRP A 443 -20.13 3.73 11.58
CA TRP A 443 -21.28 2.85 11.91
C TRP A 443 -22.25 3.48 12.91
N LYS A 444 -21.80 4.48 13.68
CA LYS A 444 -22.55 5.13 14.76
C LYS A 444 -23.84 5.86 14.33
N TYR A 445 -24.01 6.20 13.05
CA TYR A 445 -25.25 6.85 12.55
C TYR A 445 -26.11 5.94 11.66
N PHE A 446 -25.76 4.65 11.53
CA PHE A 446 -26.73 3.66 11.06
C PHE A 446 -27.70 3.32 12.19
N HIS A 447 -28.96 3.09 11.84
CA HIS A 447 -30.00 2.69 12.77
C HIS A 447 -30.51 1.30 12.37
N PHE A 448 -30.75 0.45 13.36
CA PHE A 448 -31.40 -0.85 13.20
C PHE A 448 -32.57 -0.92 14.18
N ASP A 449 -33.77 -1.05 13.66
CA ASP A 449 -35.00 -1.13 14.43
C ASP A 449 -35.86 -2.32 14.00
N ALA A 450 -36.73 -2.77 14.90
CA ALA A 450 -37.78 -3.72 14.57
C ALA A 450 -39.06 -3.36 15.33
N ASN A 451 -40.20 -3.42 14.66
CA ASN A 451 -41.50 -3.21 15.31
C ASN A 451 -42.09 -4.56 15.81
N LEU A 452 -43.14 -4.52 16.64
CA LEU A 452 -43.77 -5.72 17.22
C LEU A 452 -42.79 -6.65 17.99
N ILE A 453 -41.80 -6.06 18.65
CA ILE A 453 -40.87 -6.75 19.57
C ILE A 453 -41.41 -6.78 21.01
N GLU A 454 -40.88 -7.68 21.84
CA GLU A 454 -41.28 -7.75 23.25
C GLU A 454 -40.90 -6.47 24.05
N PRO A 455 -41.71 -6.05 25.05
CA PRO A 455 -41.46 -4.81 25.79
C PRO A 455 -40.12 -4.78 26.55
N GLY A 456 -39.52 -3.59 26.64
CA GLY A 456 -38.25 -3.35 27.33
C GLY A 456 -37.00 -3.60 26.47
N VAL A 457 -37.17 -4.02 25.22
CA VAL A 457 -36.07 -4.30 24.28
C VAL A 457 -35.63 -3.04 23.53
N LYS A 458 -34.32 -2.94 23.29
CA LYS A 458 -33.65 -2.03 22.35
C LYS A 458 -32.56 -2.79 21.61
N PHE A 459 -32.06 -2.26 20.50
CA PHE A 459 -30.88 -2.80 19.81
C PHE A 459 -29.62 -2.01 20.17
N LYS A 460 -28.48 -2.70 20.22
CA LYS A 460 -27.14 -2.13 20.36
C LYS A 460 -26.33 -2.51 19.13
N LEU A 461 -25.69 -1.51 18.52
CA LEU A 461 -24.75 -1.70 17.44
C LEU A 461 -23.33 -1.89 18.04
N GLU A 462 -22.55 -2.80 17.46
CA GLU A 462 -21.19 -3.13 17.87
C GLU A 462 -20.27 -3.19 16.63
N LYS A 463 -19.15 -2.44 16.66
CA LYS A 463 -18.17 -2.41 15.57
C LYS A 463 -17.50 -3.78 15.39
N LEU A 464 -17.42 -4.26 14.15
CA LEU A 464 -16.70 -5.50 13.81
C LEU A 464 -15.28 -5.22 13.27
N PRO A 465 -14.34 -6.18 13.38
CA PRO A 465 -13.03 -6.10 12.73
C PRO A 465 -13.17 -6.02 11.20
N GLY A 466 -12.28 -5.27 10.54
CA GLY A 466 -12.26 -5.10 9.07
C GLY A 466 -12.91 -3.81 8.54
N ASN A 467 -13.42 -2.94 9.43
CA ASN A 467 -14.04 -1.66 9.09
C ASN A 467 -13.01 -0.55 8.70
N ASN A 468 -11.99 -0.91 7.90
CA ASN A 468 -10.85 -0.05 7.54
C ASN A 468 -10.69 0.19 6.01
N ASP A 469 -11.46 -0.50 5.15
CA ASP A 469 -11.59 -0.12 3.73
C ASP A 469 -12.65 0.98 3.60
N GLY A 470 -12.23 2.22 3.34
CA GLY A 470 -13.00 3.48 3.51
C GLY A 470 -14.28 3.69 2.68
N ASP A 471 -14.78 2.67 1.96
CA ASP A 471 -16.08 2.66 1.27
C ASP A 471 -17.12 1.74 1.95
N ASN A 472 -16.75 1.00 3.01
CA ASN A 472 -17.59 -0.03 3.62
C ASN A 472 -17.81 0.20 5.12
N VAL A 473 -19.03 -0.02 5.58
CA VAL A 473 -19.41 -0.03 7.00
C VAL A 473 -19.93 -1.41 7.38
N LEU A 474 -19.38 -1.98 8.47
CA LEU A 474 -19.64 -3.33 8.95
C LEU A 474 -19.85 -3.32 10.47
N PHE A 475 -21.06 -3.64 10.92
CA PHE A 475 -21.39 -3.74 12.34
C PHE A 475 -22.31 -4.93 12.64
N LYS A 476 -22.25 -5.37 13.90
CA LYS A 476 -23.17 -6.34 14.49
C LYS A 476 -24.26 -5.61 15.26
N VAL A 477 -25.44 -6.19 15.32
CA VAL A 477 -26.58 -5.71 16.10
C VAL A 477 -26.96 -6.79 17.10
N VAL A 478 -26.97 -6.45 18.39
CA VAL A 478 -27.39 -7.36 19.48
C VAL A 478 -28.60 -6.78 20.23
N PRO A 479 -29.54 -7.62 20.70
CA PRO A 479 -30.66 -7.15 21.49
C PRO A 479 -30.23 -6.88 22.94
N MET A 480 -30.70 -5.77 23.48
CA MET A 480 -30.61 -5.43 24.89
C MET A 480 -32.01 -5.40 25.50
N LYS A 481 -32.15 -5.95 26.70
CA LYS A 481 -33.36 -5.86 27.52
C LYS A 481 -33.01 -5.30 28.90
N ASP A 482 -33.80 -4.34 29.38
CA ASP A 482 -33.61 -3.70 30.69
C ASP A 482 -32.17 -3.21 30.97
N GLY A 483 -31.49 -2.73 29.91
CA GLY A 483 -30.12 -2.22 29.97
C GLY A 483 -29.00 -3.26 29.89
N LYS A 484 -29.29 -4.54 29.62
CA LYS A 484 -28.29 -5.62 29.45
C LYS A 484 -28.45 -6.31 28.10
N VAL A 485 -27.34 -6.73 27.48
CA VAL A 485 -27.38 -7.62 26.29
C VAL A 485 -27.96 -8.98 26.71
N VAL A 486 -28.75 -9.60 25.83
CA VAL A 486 -29.38 -10.91 26.06
C VAL A 486 -29.23 -11.82 24.84
N ASP A 487 -29.18 -13.13 25.03
CA ASP A 487 -28.89 -14.11 23.97
C ASP A 487 -29.97 -14.18 22.87
N SER A 488 -31.21 -13.78 23.18
CA SER A 488 -32.28 -13.58 22.21
C SER A 488 -33.49 -12.82 22.79
N VAL A 489 -34.33 -12.29 21.91
CA VAL A 489 -35.62 -11.62 22.22
C VAL A 489 -36.73 -12.08 21.29
N LEU A 490 -37.99 -12.06 21.74
CA LEU A 490 -39.13 -12.36 20.88
C LEU A 490 -39.46 -11.19 19.94
N VAL A 491 -39.65 -11.55 18.66
CA VAL A 491 -40.09 -10.68 17.57
C VAL A 491 -41.31 -11.33 16.93
N GLU A 492 -42.42 -10.61 16.84
CA GLU A 492 -43.68 -11.17 16.36
C GLU A 492 -43.75 -11.29 14.82
N LYS A 493 -44.60 -12.22 14.34
CA LYS A 493 -44.92 -12.31 12.91
C LYS A 493 -45.46 -10.97 12.41
N GLY A 494 -44.95 -10.51 11.28
CA GLY A 494 -45.31 -9.19 10.73
C GLY A 494 -44.45 -8.05 11.25
N SER A 495 -43.44 -8.32 12.08
CA SER A 495 -42.39 -7.34 12.41
C SER A 495 -41.66 -6.91 11.14
N ASN A 496 -41.58 -5.61 10.90
CA ASN A 496 -40.63 -5.04 9.95
C ASN A 496 -39.29 -4.83 10.66
N PHE A 497 -38.24 -5.46 10.15
CA PHE A 497 -36.86 -5.05 10.41
C PHE A 497 -36.52 -3.89 9.48
N ILE A 498 -35.97 -2.82 10.04
CA ILE A 498 -35.66 -1.57 9.34
C ILE A 498 -34.18 -1.26 9.58
N VAL A 499 -33.46 -0.99 8.49
CA VAL A 499 -32.08 -0.49 8.51
C VAL A 499 -32.05 0.82 7.74
N SER A 500 -31.69 1.91 8.41
CA SER A 500 -31.58 3.23 7.80
C SER A 500 -30.23 3.88 8.11
N GLY A 501 -29.85 4.82 7.27
CA GLY A 501 -28.60 5.55 7.39
C GLY A 501 -28.56 6.77 6.46
N SER A 502 -27.59 7.63 6.71
CA SER A 502 -27.45 8.93 6.08
C SER A 502 -25.99 9.10 5.65
N TYR A 503 -25.72 9.42 4.39
CA TYR A 503 -24.37 9.71 3.93
C TYR A 503 -24.11 11.23 3.96
N PHE A 504 -22.84 11.67 4.02
CA PHE A 504 -22.56 13.12 3.89
C PHE A 504 -22.79 13.64 2.47
N ASN A 505 -22.56 12.80 1.46
CA ASN A 505 -22.79 13.06 0.03
C ASN A 505 -23.82 12.06 -0.52
N ASN A 506 -24.61 12.45 -1.53
CA ASN A 506 -25.53 11.55 -2.22
C ASN A 506 -24.74 10.42 -2.94
N PRO A 507 -24.85 9.14 -2.55
CA PRO A 507 -24.12 8.06 -3.20
C PRO A 507 -24.78 7.67 -4.53
N ILE A 508 -23.97 7.43 -5.56
CA ILE A 508 -24.46 6.96 -6.87
C ILE A 508 -24.90 5.49 -6.79
N THR A 509 -24.35 4.71 -5.85
CA THR A 509 -24.72 3.31 -5.60
C THR A 509 -24.69 3.01 -4.11
N ILE A 510 -25.71 2.31 -3.60
CA ILE A 510 -25.77 1.77 -2.23
C ILE A 510 -25.90 0.26 -2.35
N ASP A 511 -24.88 -0.48 -1.96
CA ASP A 511 -24.83 -1.95 -2.04
C ASP A 511 -24.78 -2.50 -0.61
N GLY A 512 -25.68 -3.41 -0.22
CA GLY A 512 -25.77 -3.81 1.18
C GLY A 512 -26.36 -5.18 1.43
N MET A 513 -25.98 -5.75 2.57
CA MET A 513 -26.46 -7.02 3.09
C MET A 513 -26.79 -6.88 4.58
N VAL A 514 -27.95 -7.40 4.97
CA VAL A 514 -28.42 -7.48 6.36
C VAL A 514 -28.76 -8.94 6.65
N ASP A 515 -27.84 -9.63 7.31
CA ASP A 515 -28.00 -11.02 7.71
C ASP A 515 -28.66 -11.08 9.09
N ILE A 516 -29.91 -11.55 9.16
CA ILE A 516 -30.72 -11.62 10.39
C ILE A 516 -30.68 -13.05 10.95
N TYR A 517 -30.11 -13.20 12.15
CA TYR A 517 -29.96 -14.50 12.83
C TYR A 517 -31.02 -14.69 13.90
N GLY A 518 -31.77 -15.79 13.82
CA GLY A 518 -32.78 -16.12 14.82
C GLY A 518 -33.31 -17.56 14.70
N GLU A 519 -34.32 -17.88 15.50
CA GLU A 519 -35.00 -19.19 15.49
C GLU A 519 -36.52 -18.99 15.48
N PRO A 520 -37.29 -19.62 14.57
CA PRO A 520 -38.75 -19.58 14.61
C PRO A 520 -39.33 -20.11 15.93
N VAL A 521 -40.15 -19.28 16.59
CA VAL A 521 -40.87 -19.64 17.82
C VAL A 521 -41.98 -20.61 17.46
N LYS A 522 -41.79 -21.88 17.86
CA LYS A 522 -42.75 -22.98 17.66
C LYS A 522 -44.13 -22.60 18.22
N THR A 523 -45.08 -22.28 17.34
CA THR A 523 -46.50 -22.16 17.70
C THR A 523 -47.08 -23.55 18.01
N GLN A 524 -48.12 -23.62 18.84
CA GLN A 524 -48.55 -24.87 19.46
C GLN A 524 -49.34 -25.83 18.53
N THR A 525 -49.20 -25.67 17.21
CA THR A 525 -49.74 -26.54 16.15
C THR A 525 -48.65 -27.32 15.40
N ASP A 526 -47.38 -27.20 15.82
CA ASP A 526 -46.20 -27.68 15.09
C ASP A 526 -45.85 -29.16 15.37
N THR A 527 -46.85 -30.05 15.45
CA THR A 527 -46.68 -31.49 15.76
C THR A 527 -46.14 -32.30 14.56
N GLY A 528 -45.14 -31.77 13.86
CA GLY A 528 -44.64 -32.34 12.62
C GLY A 528 -43.26 -31.88 12.14
N LYS A 529 -42.57 -30.95 12.82
CA LYS A 529 -41.19 -30.59 12.45
C LYS A 529 -40.19 -31.71 12.69
N ILE A 530 -39.08 -31.62 11.95
CA ILE A 530 -37.90 -32.48 12.07
C ILE A 530 -36.90 -31.74 12.95
N GLU A 531 -36.28 -32.43 13.91
CA GLU A 531 -35.23 -31.84 14.74
C GLU A 531 -33.87 -32.41 14.31
N PHE A 532 -33.11 -31.61 13.57
CA PHE A 532 -31.78 -31.99 13.11
C PHE A 532 -30.77 -32.02 14.27
N PRO A 533 -29.67 -32.78 14.16
CA PRO A 533 -28.59 -32.75 15.12
C PRO A 533 -28.00 -31.33 15.23
N ALA A 534 -27.91 -30.79 16.45
CA ALA A 534 -27.23 -29.52 16.70
C ALA A 534 -25.71 -29.62 16.49
N ASP A 535 -25.13 -30.79 16.79
CA ASP A 535 -23.72 -31.11 16.55
C ASP A 535 -23.57 -31.93 15.26
N PHE A 536 -22.57 -31.59 14.45
CA PHE A 536 -22.19 -32.37 13.27
C PHE A 536 -21.36 -33.60 13.65
N ASP A 537 -21.86 -34.80 13.32
CA ASP A 537 -21.20 -36.07 13.66
C ASP A 537 -20.01 -36.41 12.75
N ARG A 538 -18.86 -35.76 13.01
CA ARG A 538 -17.60 -35.98 12.27
C ARG A 538 -16.88 -37.31 12.56
N ARG A 539 -17.40 -38.20 13.42
CA ARG A 539 -16.67 -39.42 13.87
C ARG A 539 -16.30 -40.41 12.77
N ASP A 540 -17.02 -40.37 11.64
CA ASP A 540 -16.79 -41.22 10.47
C ASP A 540 -15.88 -40.54 9.41
N LEU A 541 -15.31 -39.36 9.71
CA LEU A 541 -14.45 -38.57 8.80
C LEU A 541 -13.01 -38.46 9.34
N PRO A 542 -11.98 -38.45 8.48
CA PRO A 542 -10.62 -38.15 8.91
C PRO A 542 -10.45 -36.68 9.27
N ASP A 543 -9.56 -36.38 10.21
CA ASP A 543 -9.16 -35.00 10.51
C ASP A 543 -8.41 -34.37 9.32
N PRO A 544 -8.64 -33.08 9.01
CA PRO A 544 -7.85 -32.36 8.02
C PRO A 544 -6.38 -32.23 8.43
N VAL A 545 -5.47 -32.45 7.49
CA VAL A 545 -4.05 -32.08 7.62
C VAL A 545 -3.90 -30.56 7.45
N PRO A 546 -3.01 -29.87 8.18
CA PRO A 546 -2.68 -28.46 7.95
C PRO A 546 -2.37 -28.15 6.48
N ASN A 547 -2.91 -27.05 5.97
CA ASN A 547 -2.71 -26.64 4.59
C ASN A 547 -1.35 -25.93 4.42
N PRO A 548 -0.45 -26.38 3.53
CA PRO A 548 0.87 -25.77 3.33
C PRO A 548 0.82 -24.26 3.08
N VAL A 549 1.86 -23.54 3.52
CA VAL A 549 1.99 -22.10 3.25
C VAL A 549 2.17 -21.84 1.75
N LEU A 550 1.65 -20.72 1.25
CA LEU A 550 1.81 -20.34 -0.15
C LEU A 550 3.30 -20.00 -0.43
N PRO A 551 3.99 -20.67 -1.37
CA PRO A 551 5.41 -20.43 -1.62
C PRO A 551 5.66 -19.01 -2.17
N LYS A 552 6.62 -18.29 -1.59
CA LYS A 552 6.99 -16.92 -2.00
C LYS A 552 8.16 -16.92 -3.00
N LYS A 553 7.89 -17.37 -4.22
CA LYS A 553 8.90 -17.51 -5.29
C LYS A 553 8.35 -17.06 -6.64
N CYS A 554 9.23 -16.61 -7.54
CA CYS A 554 8.86 -16.46 -8.94
C CYS A 554 8.59 -17.83 -9.56
N GLY A 555 7.53 -17.93 -10.38
CA GLY A 555 7.18 -19.16 -11.08
C GLY A 555 6.59 -20.22 -10.15
N LEU A 556 5.32 -20.04 -9.78
CA LEU A 556 4.54 -21.09 -9.14
C LEU A 556 4.11 -22.13 -10.18
N LYS A 557 4.09 -23.40 -9.78
CA LYS A 557 3.37 -24.45 -10.49
C LYS A 557 1.94 -24.48 -9.95
N ILE A 558 1.00 -23.93 -10.72
CA ILE A 558 -0.41 -23.78 -10.31
C ILE A 558 -1.28 -24.81 -11.04
N ALA A 559 -2.15 -25.50 -10.32
CA ALA A 559 -3.27 -26.20 -10.90
C ALA A 559 -4.56 -25.41 -10.70
N ILE A 560 -5.35 -25.25 -11.76
CA ILE A 560 -6.73 -24.74 -11.67
C ILE A 560 -7.65 -25.95 -11.86
N VAL A 561 -8.35 -26.32 -10.79
CA VAL A 561 -9.27 -27.47 -10.74
C VAL A 561 -10.68 -26.92 -10.59
N ALA A 562 -11.45 -26.96 -11.67
CA ALA A 562 -12.69 -26.19 -11.78
C ALA A 562 -13.92 -27.08 -11.99
N ASP A 563 -14.94 -26.83 -11.17
CA ASP A 563 -16.20 -27.56 -11.13
C ASP A 563 -17.11 -27.20 -12.31
N ARG A 564 -17.62 -28.22 -12.99
CA ARG A 564 -18.60 -28.10 -14.08
C ARG A 564 -19.80 -29.03 -13.87
N SER A 565 -20.09 -29.35 -12.62
CA SER A 565 -21.34 -29.98 -12.23
C SER A 565 -22.55 -29.10 -12.60
N ALA A 566 -23.75 -29.68 -12.63
CA ALA A 566 -24.91 -28.99 -13.19
C ALA A 566 -25.39 -27.78 -12.36
N SER A 567 -24.98 -27.64 -11.09
CA SER A 567 -25.24 -26.45 -10.27
C SER A 567 -24.78 -25.17 -10.95
N VAL A 568 -23.54 -25.18 -11.45
CA VAL A 568 -22.87 -24.07 -12.14
C VAL A 568 -23.68 -23.51 -13.30
N LYS A 569 -24.39 -24.37 -14.03
CA LYS A 569 -25.10 -24.02 -15.26
C LYS A 569 -26.47 -23.39 -15.05
N PHE A 570 -27.21 -23.82 -14.04
CA PHE A 570 -28.66 -23.53 -13.94
C PHE A 570 -28.99 -22.38 -12.98
N ARG A 571 -28.04 -21.48 -12.71
CA ARG A 571 -28.18 -20.38 -11.75
C ARG A 571 -29.08 -19.24 -12.26
N LYS A 572 -29.52 -18.38 -11.32
CA LYS A 572 -30.60 -17.38 -11.50
C LYS A 572 -30.21 -16.15 -12.33
N ASP A 573 -28.92 -15.93 -12.54
CA ASP A 573 -28.33 -14.79 -13.25
C ASP A 573 -28.71 -14.70 -14.75
N LEU A 574 -29.27 -15.76 -15.35
CA LEU A 574 -29.74 -15.75 -16.74
C LEU A 574 -31.22 -16.20 -16.87
N PRO A 575 -32.07 -15.46 -17.61
CA PRO A 575 -33.43 -15.89 -17.93
C PRO A 575 -33.45 -17.20 -18.75
N TYR A 576 -34.34 -18.12 -18.38
CA TYR A 576 -34.53 -19.45 -18.98
C TYR A 576 -34.56 -19.47 -20.52
N ASP A 577 -35.26 -18.50 -21.12
CA ASP A 577 -35.44 -18.41 -22.58
C ASP A 577 -34.19 -17.92 -23.32
N GLN A 578 -33.16 -17.46 -22.58
CA GLN A 578 -31.80 -17.23 -23.08
C GLN A 578 -30.88 -18.43 -22.80
N ALA A 579 -31.00 -19.08 -21.63
CA ALA A 579 -30.28 -20.32 -21.32
C ALA A 579 -30.56 -21.44 -22.34
N LYS A 580 -31.76 -21.47 -22.93
CA LYS A 580 -32.12 -22.36 -24.07
C LYS A 580 -31.48 -22.00 -25.41
N LYS A 581 -30.91 -20.80 -25.56
CA LYS A 581 -30.34 -20.28 -26.82
C LYS A 581 -28.80 -20.24 -26.81
N ARG A 582 -28.15 -20.12 -25.64
CA ARG A 582 -26.69 -20.18 -25.52
C ARG A 582 -26.18 -21.61 -25.77
N ARG A 583 -25.58 -21.81 -26.95
CA ARG A 583 -24.68 -22.93 -27.30
C ARG A 583 -23.21 -22.50 -27.29
N GLY A 584 -22.87 -21.49 -26.48
CA GLY A 584 -21.49 -21.07 -26.18
C GLY A 584 -21.02 -21.63 -24.83
N PRO A 585 -19.76 -21.38 -24.44
CA PRO A 585 -19.39 -21.43 -23.03
C PRO A 585 -20.18 -20.36 -22.25
N ASP A 586 -20.46 -20.62 -20.98
CA ASP A 586 -21.05 -19.63 -20.09
C ASP A 586 -19.96 -18.61 -19.72
N GLU A 587 -20.06 -17.40 -20.29
CA GLU A 587 -18.96 -16.44 -20.42
C GLU A 587 -18.31 -16.04 -19.08
N ASP A 588 -19.09 -16.01 -18.00
CA ASP A 588 -18.60 -15.65 -16.67
C ASP A 588 -17.82 -16.80 -15.97
N TYR A 589 -18.16 -18.07 -16.23
CA TYR A 589 -17.56 -19.22 -15.56
C TYR A 589 -16.05 -19.40 -15.89
N ILE A 590 -15.63 -18.96 -17.09
CA ILE A 590 -14.21 -19.02 -17.50
C ILE A 590 -13.36 -17.87 -16.95
N LEU A 591 -13.97 -16.78 -16.45
CA LEU A 591 -13.26 -15.58 -16.00
C LEU A 591 -12.23 -15.83 -14.89
N PRO A 592 -12.49 -16.66 -13.85
CA PRO A 592 -11.50 -16.98 -12.82
C PRO A 592 -10.21 -17.56 -13.43
N ALA A 593 -10.34 -18.60 -14.25
CA ALA A 593 -9.20 -19.27 -14.88
C ALA A 593 -8.48 -18.35 -15.87
N MET A 594 -9.23 -17.58 -16.66
CA MET A 594 -8.67 -16.62 -17.61
C MET A 594 -7.91 -15.51 -16.90
N SER A 595 -8.43 -14.97 -15.79
CA SER A 595 -7.79 -13.90 -15.02
C SER A 595 -6.41 -14.31 -14.48
N VAL A 596 -6.24 -15.56 -14.04
CA VAL A 596 -4.95 -16.10 -13.58
C VAL A 596 -3.96 -16.23 -14.75
N VAL A 597 -4.41 -16.73 -15.90
CA VAL A 597 -3.57 -16.97 -17.09
C VAL A 597 -3.17 -15.67 -17.80
N GLU A 598 -4.10 -14.73 -17.94
CA GLU A 598 -3.83 -13.40 -18.53
C GLU A 598 -2.95 -12.54 -17.62
N ALA A 599 -3.11 -12.63 -16.30
CA ALA A 599 -2.22 -11.93 -15.40
C ALA A 599 -0.81 -12.55 -15.40
N LEU A 600 -0.65 -13.88 -15.31
CA LEU A 600 0.68 -14.53 -15.23
C LEU A 600 1.41 -14.73 -16.57
N ASN A 601 0.89 -14.17 -17.67
CA ASN A 601 1.56 -14.17 -18.96
C ASN A 601 3.00 -13.61 -18.86
N GLY A 602 3.96 -14.27 -19.51
CA GLY A 602 5.38 -13.90 -19.51
C GLY A 602 6.18 -14.34 -18.29
N THR A 603 5.54 -14.75 -17.19
CA THR A 603 6.22 -15.20 -15.95
C THR A 603 6.73 -16.64 -16.03
N LEU A 604 7.61 -17.06 -15.12
CA LEU A 604 8.03 -18.47 -15.00
C LEU A 604 6.92 -19.44 -14.56
N THR A 605 5.70 -18.96 -14.29
CA THR A 605 4.58 -19.78 -13.81
C THR A 605 4.24 -20.89 -14.79
N GLU A 606 4.01 -22.10 -14.29
CA GLU A 606 3.31 -23.14 -15.04
C GLU A 606 1.86 -23.24 -14.58
N VAL A 607 0.92 -23.35 -15.54
CA VAL A 607 -0.49 -23.63 -15.23
C VAL A 607 -0.89 -24.99 -15.80
N GLY A 608 -1.51 -25.83 -14.97
CA GLY A 608 -2.30 -26.99 -15.39
C GLY A 608 -3.79 -26.71 -15.24
N LEU A 609 -4.60 -27.22 -16.17
CA LEU A 609 -6.04 -26.96 -16.23
C LEU A 609 -6.83 -28.28 -16.15
N TYR A 610 -7.74 -28.35 -15.19
CA TYR A 610 -8.50 -29.55 -14.86
C TYR A 610 -9.98 -29.23 -14.71
N GLU A 611 -10.85 -30.06 -15.27
CA GLU A 611 -12.31 -29.96 -15.11
C GLU A 611 -12.86 -31.16 -14.34
N PHE A 612 -13.90 -30.96 -13.52
CA PHE A 612 -14.63 -32.05 -12.88
C PHE A 612 -16.15 -31.84 -12.87
N GLY A 613 -16.87 -32.85 -12.41
CA GLY A 613 -18.33 -32.95 -12.33
C GLY A 613 -18.65 -34.31 -11.71
N THR A 614 -19.44 -35.16 -12.35
CA THR A 614 -19.63 -36.56 -11.90
C THR A 614 -18.34 -37.37 -12.08
N GLY A 615 -17.58 -37.10 -13.15
CA GLY A 615 -16.20 -37.55 -13.36
C GLY A 615 -15.25 -36.37 -13.57
N ALA A 616 -13.98 -36.61 -13.86
CA ALA A 616 -12.96 -35.57 -14.00
C ALA A 616 -12.04 -35.77 -15.21
N ARG A 617 -11.43 -34.68 -15.70
CA ARG A 617 -10.56 -34.66 -16.89
C ARG A 617 -9.48 -33.57 -16.81
N GLU A 618 -8.24 -33.95 -17.12
CA GLU A 618 -7.18 -33.00 -17.48
C GLU A 618 -7.51 -32.34 -18.83
N VAL A 619 -7.65 -31.01 -18.83
CA VAL A 619 -7.87 -30.22 -20.05
C VAL A 619 -6.52 -29.83 -20.66
N MET A 620 -5.55 -29.48 -19.82
CA MET A 620 -4.18 -29.18 -20.22
C MET A 620 -3.19 -29.57 -19.11
N PRO A 621 -2.11 -30.30 -19.41
CA PRO A 621 -1.02 -30.53 -18.47
C PRO A 621 -0.29 -29.23 -18.14
N SER A 622 0.50 -29.25 -17.06
CA SER A 622 1.36 -28.14 -16.63
C SER A 622 2.12 -27.52 -17.82
N THR A 623 1.84 -26.26 -18.13
CA THR A 623 2.39 -25.53 -19.28
C THR A 623 2.91 -24.18 -18.82
N SER A 624 4.18 -23.87 -19.11
CA SER A 624 4.80 -22.59 -18.74
C SER A 624 4.19 -21.41 -19.51
N LEU A 625 3.86 -20.34 -18.79
CA LEU A 625 3.38 -19.06 -19.32
C LEU A 625 4.50 -18.10 -19.72
N SER A 626 5.77 -18.50 -19.58
CA SER A 626 6.96 -17.69 -19.92
C SER A 626 7.11 -17.40 -21.42
N THR A 627 6.33 -18.10 -22.26
CA THR A 627 6.32 -17.93 -23.71
C THR A 627 4.91 -17.68 -24.22
N GLN A 628 4.76 -16.82 -25.24
CA GLN A 628 3.45 -16.55 -25.86
C GLN A 628 2.78 -17.85 -26.32
N ALA A 629 3.53 -18.83 -26.86
CA ALA A 629 2.97 -20.11 -27.30
C ALA A 629 2.43 -20.98 -26.16
N GLY A 630 2.93 -20.83 -24.93
CA GLY A 630 2.39 -21.46 -23.73
C GLY A 630 1.15 -20.72 -23.20
N PHE A 631 1.21 -19.39 -23.14
CA PHE A 631 0.06 -18.54 -22.81
C PHE A 631 -1.13 -18.77 -23.74
N GLU A 632 -0.93 -18.71 -25.06
CA GLU A 632 -1.99 -18.95 -26.04
C GLU A 632 -2.57 -20.36 -25.92
N ARG A 633 -1.76 -21.37 -25.57
CA ARG A 633 -2.25 -22.72 -25.32
C ARG A 633 -3.17 -22.78 -24.09
N ALA A 634 -2.77 -22.13 -23.00
CA ALA A 634 -3.59 -22.05 -21.79
C ALA A 634 -4.90 -21.28 -22.04
N LYS A 635 -4.84 -20.15 -22.75
CA LYS A 635 -6.01 -19.36 -23.17
C LYS A 635 -6.97 -20.17 -24.05
N ASN A 636 -6.49 -20.76 -25.13
CA ASN A 636 -7.30 -21.60 -26.03
C ASN A 636 -7.87 -22.85 -25.31
N ALA A 637 -7.18 -23.38 -24.30
CA ALA A 637 -7.69 -24.48 -23.48
C ALA A 637 -8.88 -24.04 -22.59
N ILE A 638 -8.83 -22.83 -22.02
CA ILE A 638 -9.93 -22.23 -21.22
C ILE A 638 -11.11 -21.84 -22.11
N GLU A 639 -10.87 -21.19 -23.24
CA GLU A 639 -11.92 -20.90 -24.25
C GLU A 639 -12.54 -22.20 -24.82
N GLY A 640 -11.80 -23.31 -24.74
CA GLY A 640 -12.25 -24.66 -25.06
C GLY A 640 -13.16 -25.33 -24.01
N TRP A 641 -13.42 -24.71 -22.85
CA TRP A 641 -14.26 -25.25 -21.77
C TRP A 641 -15.76 -25.26 -22.14
N LYS A 642 -16.14 -26.20 -23.00
CA LYS A 642 -17.53 -26.41 -23.45
C LYS A 642 -18.29 -27.28 -22.46
N TYR A 643 -19.40 -26.78 -21.92
CA TYR A 643 -20.35 -27.59 -21.15
C TYR A 643 -20.70 -28.88 -21.93
N TRP A 644 -20.54 -30.05 -21.30
CA TRP A 644 -20.81 -31.32 -21.99
C TRP A 644 -22.32 -31.45 -22.25
N PRO A 645 -22.78 -31.74 -23.48
CA PRO A 645 -24.21 -31.87 -23.78
C PRO A 645 -24.92 -32.89 -22.90
N ASP A 646 -24.19 -33.97 -22.53
CA ASP A 646 -24.73 -35.16 -21.91
C ASP A 646 -24.03 -35.46 -20.56
N GLY A 647 -24.78 -35.34 -19.46
CA GLY A 647 -24.55 -36.16 -18.25
C GLY A 647 -23.31 -35.93 -17.38
N SER A 648 -23.12 -34.73 -16.80
CA SER A 648 -22.28 -34.55 -15.60
C SER A 648 -23.04 -33.82 -14.47
N PRO A 649 -24.14 -34.40 -13.94
CA PRO A 649 -25.07 -33.69 -13.05
C PRO A 649 -24.57 -33.50 -11.60
N SER A 650 -23.47 -34.14 -11.21
CA SER A 650 -23.05 -34.30 -9.81
C SER A 650 -21.71 -33.66 -9.52
N THR A 651 -21.33 -33.55 -8.25
CA THR A 651 -20.14 -32.82 -7.80
C THR A 651 -19.15 -33.78 -7.12
N ASN A 652 -18.17 -34.31 -7.86
CA ASN A 652 -17.18 -35.29 -7.40
C ASN A 652 -15.84 -34.60 -7.05
N TRP A 653 -15.73 -34.11 -5.82
CA TRP A 653 -14.47 -33.51 -5.33
C TRP A 653 -13.33 -34.54 -5.22
N GLU A 654 -13.62 -35.84 -5.00
CA GLU A 654 -12.57 -36.88 -5.00
C GLU A 654 -11.86 -36.91 -6.35
N ALA A 655 -12.60 -37.09 -7.44
CA ALA A 655 -12.06 -37.12 -8.79
C ALA A 655 -11.39 -35.80 -9.17
N GLY A 656 -11.96 -34.65 -8.77
CA GLY A 656 -11.36 -33.33 -8.99
C GLY A 656 -9.94 -33.24 -8.43
N LEU A 657 -9.78 -33.51 -7.13
CA LEU A 657 -8.51 -33.45 -6.41
C LEU A 657 -7.50 -34.53 -6.86
N LYS A 658 -7.97 -35.76 -7.09
CA LYS A 658 -7.15 -36.93 -7.48
C LYS A 658 -6.33 -36.73 -8.76
N GLN A 659 -6.66 -35.75 -9.60
CA GLN A 659 -5.92 -35.40 -10.81
C GLN A 659 -4.60 -34.66 -10.59
N VAL A 660 -4.45 -33.93 -9.48
CA VAL A 660 -3.27 -33.08 -9.22
C VAL A 660 -2.23 -33.74 -8.31
N LYS A 661 -2.62 -34.81 -7.60
CA LYS A 661 -1.74 -35.65 -6.79
C LYS A 661 -0.56 -36.19 -7.60
N GLY A 662 0.62 -36.21 -6.99
CA GLY A 662 1.87 -36.73 -7.57
C GLY A 662 2.48 -35.85 -8.67
N LYS A 663 1.91 -34.68 -8.97
CA LYS A 663 2.39 -33.77 -10.03
C LYS A 663 3.26 -32.62 -9.53
N GLY A 664 3.45 -32.50 -8.22
CA GLY A 664 4.33 -31.50 -7.59
C GLY A 664 3.89 -30.07 -7.86
N TYR A 665 2.60 -29.78 -7.67
CA TYR A 665 2.07 -28.42 -7.72
C TYR A 665 2.42 -27.65 -6.44
N ASP A 666 2.70 -26.36 -6.56
CA ASP A 666 2.83 -25.47 -5.40
C ASP A 666 1.45 -25.11 -4.84
N LEU A 667 0.49 -24.91 -5.74
CA LEU A 667 -0.83 -24.37 -5.45
C LEU A 667 -1.92 -25.02 -6.32
N VAL A 668 -3.04 -25.36 -5.69
CA VAL A 668 -4.27 -25.83 -6.34
C VAL A 668 -5.38 -24.82 -6.03
N TYR A 669 -5.79 -24.06 -7.04
CA TYR A 669 -7.03 -23.29 -7.00
C TYR A 669 -8.20 -24.23 -7.30
N PHE A 670 -9.01 -24.54 -6.28
CA PHE A 670 -10.13 -25.48 -6.36
C PHE A 670 -11.46 -24.69 -6.42
N ILE A 671 -11.96 -24.46 -7.63
CA ILE A 671 -13.13 -23.60 -7.90
C ILE A 671 -14.39 -24.46 -7.92
N THR A 672 -15.40 -24.13 -7.12
CA THR A 672 -16.67 -24.87 -7.03
C THR A 672 -17.81 -23.98 -6.54
N ASP A 673 -19.05 -24.29 -6.93
CA ASP A 673 -20.26 -23.68 -6.36
C ASP A 673 -21.12 -24.68 -5.55
N GLY A 674 -20.56 -25.87 -5.31
CA GLY A 674 -21.26 -27.00 -4.69
C GLY A 674 -20.56 -27.54 -3.44
N MET A 675 -20.98 -28.74 -3.07
CA MET A 675 -20.39 -29.59 -2.03
C MET A 675 -20.35 -31.03 -2.55
N PRO A 676 -19.50 -31.93 -2.02
CA PRO A 676 -19.27 -33.23 -2.64
C PRO A 676 -20.51 -34.13 -2.57
N THR A 677 -21.18 -34.32 -3.71
CA THR A 677 -22.35 -35.20 -3.84
C THR A 677 -22.02 -36.57 -4.42
N PHE A 678 -20.87 -36.73 -5.06
CA PHE A 678 -20.49 -37.95 -5.80
C PHE A 678 -19.03 -38.37 -5.54
N ASP A 679 -18.71 -39.62 -5.84
CA ASP A 679 -17.41 -40.25 -5.55
C ASP A 679 -17.12 -41.45 -6.48
N ASP A 680 -15.86 -41.89 -6.52
CA ASP A 680 -15.40 -42.91 -7.48
C ASP A 680 -15.75 -44.35 -7.08
N LEU A 681 -16.35 -44.59 -5.90
CA LEU A 681 -16.70 -45.95 -5.45
C LEU A 681 -17.91 -46.55 -6.18
N GLY A 682 -18.59 -45.78 -7.04
CA GLY A 682 -19.59 -46.29 -7.98
C GLY A 682 -20.92 -46.75 -7.39
N TRP A 683 -21.08 -46.79 -6.06
CA TRP A 683 -22.32 -47.16 -5.39
C TRP A 683 -23.51 -46.26 -5.77
N GLN A 684 -23.24 -44.97 -6.06
CA GLN A 684 -24.22 -43.99 -6.56
C GLN A 684 -24.48 -44.09 -8.08
N ALA A 685 -23.62 -44.77 -8.84
CA ALA A 685 -23.70 -44.78 -10.30
C ALA A 685 -24.94 -45.53 -10.78
N ASN A 686 -25.65 -44.93 -11.75
CA ASN A 686 -26.92 -45.42 -12.30
C ASN A 686 -28.03 -45.63 -11.24
N LYS A 687 -27.94 -44.99 -10.06
CA LYS A 687 -28.99 -45.01 -9.03
C LYS A 687 -29.88 -43.77 -9.14
N PRO A 688 -31.21 -43.87 -8.90
CA PRO A 688 -32.04 -42.68 -8.77
C PRO A 688 -31.52 -41.79 -7.63
N GLY A 689 -31.38 -40.49 -7.89
CA GLY A 689 -30.87 -39.52 -6.90
C GLY A 689 -29.41 -39.70 -6.49
N GLY A 690 -28.63 -40.57 -7.13
CA GLY A 690 -27.18 -40.62 -6.96
C GLY A 690 -26.54 -39.32 -7.42
N GLY A 691 -25.65 -38.75 -6.62
CA GLY A 691 -25.01 -37.47 -6.93
C GLY A 691 -25.89 -36.23 -6.81
N GLN A 692 -27.10 -36.35 -6.23
CA GLN A 692 -28.05 -35.24 -6.09
C GLN A 692 -27.86 -34.42 -4.80
N TYR A 693 -27.30 -35.03 -3.74
CA TYR A 693 -27.15 -34.42 -2.40
C TYR A 693 -25.83 -34.86 -1.74
N VAL A 694 -25.38 -34.12 -0.73
CA VAL A 694 -24.08 -34.36 -0.05
C VAL A 694 -24.11 -35.65 0.76
N GLN A 695 -23.21 -36.58 0.45
CA GLN A 695 -23.10 -37.87 1.12
C GLN A 695 -21.84 -37.93 1.99
N LYS A 696 -21.92 -38.60 3.15
CA LYS A 696 -20.79 -38.84 4.06
C LYS A 696 -19.59 -39.43 3.33
N THR A 697 -19.79 -40.45 2.51
CA THR A 697 -18.71 -41.15 1.80
C THR A 697 -18.04 -40.24 0.77
N SER A 698 -18.79 -39.41 0.05
CA SER A 698 -18.24 -38.45 -0.92
C SER A 698 -17.43 -37.34 -0.22
N LEU A 699 -17.93 -36.83 0.91
CA LEU A 699 -17.17 -35.89 1.76
C LEU A 699 -15.88 -36.53 2.30
N ARG A 700 -15.97 -37.72 2.91
CA ARG A 700 -14.82 -38.47 3.45
C ARG A 700 -13.70 -38.63 2.41
N LEU A 701 -14.05 -39.08 1.21
CA LEU A 701 -13.10 -39.32 0.12
C LEU A 701 -12.44 -38.03 -0.38
N ALA A 702 -13.18 -36.91 -0.42
CA ALA A 702 -12.61 -35.61 -0.77
C ALA A 702 -11.55 -35.16 0.26
N ILE A 703 -11.79 -35.37 1.55
CA ILE A 703 -10.82 -35.06 2.62
C ILE A 703 -9.58 -35.97 2.51
N GLU A 704 -9.77 -37.26 2.22
CA GLU A 704 -8.67 -38.21 2.01
C GLU A 704 -7.76 -37.75 0.86
N ARG A 705 -8.31 -37.37 -0.32
CA ARG A 705 -7.50 -36.84 -1.44
C ARG A 705 -6.83 -35.50 -1.10
N ALA A 706 -7.54 -34.61 -0.43
CA ALA A 706 -7.00 -33.33 -0.01
C ALA A 706 -5.81 -33.48 0.95
N ASN A 707 -5.91 -34.40 1.91
CA ASN A 707 -4.84 -34.72 2.85
C ASN A 707 -3.65 -35.40 2.14
N GLU A 708 -3.88 -36.28 1.17
CA GLU A 708 -2.81 -36.83 0.32
C GLU A 708 -2.02 -35.72 -0.39
N ILE A 709 -2.70 -34.74 -0.99
CA ILE A 709 -2.10 -33.62 -1.73
C ILE A 709 -1.38 -32.63 -0.80
N LYS A 710 -1.98 -32.29 0.36
CA LYS A 710 -1.35 -31.42 1.37
C LYS A 710 -0.07 -32.03 1.94
N ASN A 711 -0.02 -33.36 2.11
CA ASN A 711 1.19 -34.08 2.54
C ASN A 711 2.31 -34.10 1.47
N GLU A 712 1.99 -33.86 0.20
CA GLU A 712 2.99 -33.66 -0.88
C GLU A 712 3.56 -32.22 -0.89
N GLY A 713 3.14 -31.36 0.05
CA GLY A 713 3.55 -29.95 0.16
C GLY A 713 2.72 -28.98 -0.68
N THR A 714 1.75 -29.48 -1.45
CA THR A 714 0.85 -28.67 -2.29
C THR A 714 -0.19 -27.92 -1.45
N ARG A 715 -0.28 -26.60 -1.59
CA ARG A 715 -1.35 -25.80 -0.97
C ARG A 715 -2.66 -25.96 -1.75
N ILE A 716 -3.79 -26.12 -1.06
CA ILE A 716 -5.13 -26.10 -1.65
C ILE A 716 -5.87 -24.82 -1.24
N GLU A 717 -6.36 -24.05 -2.21
CA GLU A 717 -7.18 -22.86 -2.02
C GLU A 717 -8.59 -23.10 -2.59
N PRO A 718 -9.60 -23.41 -1.75
CA PRO A 718 -10.97 -23.54 -2.21
C PRO A 718 -11.63 -22.18 -2.47
N LEU A 719 -12.20 -22.04 -3.65
CA LEU A 719 -12.77 -20.81 -4.20
C LEU A 719 -14.25 -21.05 -4.48
N LEU A 720 -15.07 -20.68 -3.50
CA LEU A 720 -16.50 -20.95 -3.44
C LEU A 720 -17.28 -19.83 -4.10
N VAL A 721 -18.26 -20.17 -4.94
CA VAL A 721 -19.17 -19.19 -5.56
C VAL A 721 -20.61 -19.47 -5.17
N ASN A 722 -21.37 -18.43 -4.81
CA ASN A 722 -22.71 -18.57 -4.23
C ASN A 722 -23.74 -19.11 -5.25
N VAL A 723 -24.58 -20.05 -4.78
CA VAL A 723 -25.80 -20.47 -5.49
C VAL A 723 -26.99 -19.71 -4.91
N LYS A 724 -27.68 -18.91 -5.74
CA LYS A 724 -28.92 -18.22 -5.34
C LYS A 724 -30.16 -18.91 -5.90
N MET A 725 -31.11 -19.17 -5.00
CA MET A 725 -32.42 -19.78 -5.24
C MET A 725 -33.30 -18.92 -6.15
N ARG A 726 -34.38 -19.49 -6.74
CA ARG A 726 -35.32 -18.70 -7.58
C ARG A 726 -35.92 -17.51 -6.83
N ASN A 727 -36.19 -17.65 -5.52
CA ASN A 727 -36.66 -16.57 -4.65
C ASN A 727 -35.56 -15.57 -4.22
N GLY A 728 -34.28 -15.81 -4.57
CA GLY A 728 -33.15 -14.94 -4.24
C GLY A 728 -32.33 -15.34 -3.01
N GLN A 729 -32.81 -16.27 -2.17
CA GLN A 729 -32.05 -16.76 -1.02
C GLN A 729 -30.75 -17.46 -1.48
N THR A 730 -29.63 -17.18 -0.83
CA THR A 730 -28.40 -17.96 -1.04
C THR A 730 -28.53 -19.33 -0.38
N VAL A 731 -28.06 -20.40 -1.04
CA VAL A 731 -27.88 -21.71 -0.40
C VAL A 731 -26.50 -21.72 0.24
N ASP A 732 -26.43 -21.82 1.57
CA ASP A 732 -25.19 -21.70 2.33
C ASP A 732 -24.96 -22.79 3.38
N GLU A 733 -25.98 -23.57 3.75
CA GLU A 733 -25.89 -24.84 4.49
C GLU A 733 -26.60 -26.01 3.80
N GLU A 734 -26.18 -27.25 4.08
CA GLU A 734 -26.87 -28.47 3.66
C GLU A 734 -26.74 -29.57 4.73
N LEU A 735 -27.67 -30.52 4.73
CA LEU A 735 -27.65 -31.73 5.55
C LEU A 735 -26.77 -32.82 4.92
N VAL A 736 -25.70 -33.23 5.61
CA VAL A 736 -24.85 -34.34 5.15
C VAL A 736 -25.51 -35.67 5.46
N LEU A 737 -25.76 -36.47 4.42
CA LEU A 737 -26.50 -37.72 4.49
C LEU A 737 -25.59 -38.92 4.83
N ARG A 738 -26.11 -39.90 5.58
CA ARG A 738 -25.42 -41.18 5.85
C ARG A 738 -25.58 -42.16 4.68
N ASP A 739 -25.11 -41.75 3.51
CA ASP A 739 -25.01 -42.58 2.30
C ASP A 739 -26.38 -43.13 1.83
N ILE A 740 -27.42 -42.28 1.86
CA ILE A 740 -28.80 -42.64 1.51
C ILE A 740 -29.19 -42.18 0.10
N LEU A 741 -29.97 -43.00 -0.60
CA LEU A 741 -30.35 -42.81 -2.01
C LEU A 741 -31.87 -42.85 -2.20
N ARG A 742 -32.33 -42.37 -3.36
CA ARG A 742 -33.71 -42.54 -3.83
C ARG A 742 -33.85 -43.93 -4.45
N THR A 743 -34.90 -44.65 -4.10
CA THR A 743 -35.24 -45.92 -4.74
C THR A 743 -36.74 -46.21 -4.62
N THR A 744 -37.26 -46.99 -5.57
CA THR A 744 -38.60 -47.59 -5.53
C THR A 744 -38.59 -49.00 -4.96
N GLN A 745 -37.41 -49.55 -4.68
CA GLN A 745 -37.17 -50.88 -4.09
C GLN A 745 -36.40 -50.71 -2.77
N PRO A 746 -37.04 -50.90 -1.59
CA PRO A 746 -36.40 -50.66 -0.29
C PRO A 746 -35.17 -51.53 -0.01
N ASN A 747 -35.14 -52.74 -0.58
CA ASN A 747 -34.27 -53.85 -0.24
C ASN A 747 -32.76 -53.61 -0.49
N LEU A 748 -32.37 -52.44 -0.99
CA LEU A 748 -31.01 -52.13 -1.43
C LEU A 748 -30.21 -51.27 -0.44
N ASN A 749 -30.86 -50.51 0.45
CA ASN A 749 -30.21 -49.62 1.42
C ASN A 749 -31.05 -49.57 2.72
N LYS A 750 -30.39 -49.53 3.89
CA LYS A 750 -31.07 -49.51 5.21
C LYS A 750 -32.02 -48.32 5.40
N TYR A 751 -31.66 -47.17 4.83
CA TYR A 751 -32.50 -45.99 4.77
C TYR A 751 -32.53 -45.42 3.35
N ILE A 752 -33.69 -44.95 2.93
CA ILE A 752 -33.94 -44.40 1.61
C ILE A 752 -34.79 -43.14 1.73
N TRP A 753 -34.73 -42.25 0.74
CA TRP A 753 -35.61 -41.09 0.66
C TRP A 753 -36.58 -41.19 -0.53
N TRP A 754 -37.79 -40.65 -0.33
CA TRP A 754 -38.91 -40.75 -1.28
C TRP A 754 -39.65 -39.41 -1.38
N TYR A 755 -40.06 -39.02 -2.59
CA TYR A 755 -40.78 -37.77 -2.84
C TYR A 755 -42.20 -37.82 -2.26
N GLN A 756 -42.70 -36.70 -1.75
CA GLN A 756 -44.12 -36.51 -1.50
C GLN A 756 -44.73 -35.64 -2.62
N GLU A 757 -45.69 -36.19 -3.36
CA GLU A 757 -46.35 -35.48 -4.48
C GLU A 757 -47.28 -34.34 -4.03
N THR A 758 -47.43 -34.14 -2.72
CA THR A 758 -48.40 -33.23 -2.09
C THR A 758 -48.03 -31.75 -2.11
N LEU A 759 -46.89 -31.36 -2.70
CA LEU A 759 -46.50 -29.96 -2.83
C LEU A 759 -47.16 -29.28 -4.04
N SER A 760 -47.69 -28.08 -3.83
CA SER A 760 -48.19 -27.22 -4.91
C SER A 760 -47.03 -26.63 -5.73
N ASP A 761 -47.27 -26.30 -6.99
CA ASP A 761 -46.23 -25.79 -7.90
C ASP A 761 -45.66 -24.43 -7.44
N ALA A 762 -46.44 -23.66 -6.66
CA ALA A 762 -45.95 -22.45 -5.99
C ALA A 762 -44.90 -22.77 -4.91
N GLN A 763 -45.07 -23.87 -4.17
CA GLN A 763 -44.07 -24.35 -3.20
C GLN A 763 -42.84 -24.91 -3.93
N LYS A 764 -43.02 -25.73 -4.97
CA LYS A 764 -41.91 -26.25 -5.80
C LYS A 764 -41.05 -25.12 -6.38
N LYS A 765 -41.70 -24.07 -6.89
CA LYS A 765 -41.03 -22.87 -7.43
C LYS A 765 -40.33 -22.02 -6.36
N LYS A 766 -40.81 -21.97 -5.10
CA LYS A 766 -40.07 -21.36 -3.97
C LYS A 766 -38.85 -22.21 -3.55
N LEU A 767 -38.96 -23.54 -3.63
CA LEU A 767 -37.98 -24.50 -3.11
C LEU A 767 -36.92 -24.96 -4.13
N SER A 768 -36.88 -24.36 -5.33
CA SER A 768 -35.91 -24.66 -6.38
C SER A 768 -34.95 -23.49 -6.61
N ALA A 769 -33.66 -23.78 -6.83
CA ALA A 769 -32.71 -22.83 -7.41
C ALA A 769 -32.68 -22.97 -8.93
N TYR A 770 -32.44 -24.18 -9.40
CA TYR A 770 -32.18 -24.49 -10.79
C TYR A 770 -33.45 -24.50 -11.63
N GLN A 771 -33.32 -24.14 -12.91
CA GLN A 771 -34.42 -24.22 -13.89
C GLN A 771 -34.17 -25.30 -14.94
N TYR A 772 -34.32 -26.55 -14.51
CA TYR A 772 -34.26 -27.72 -15.39
C TYR A 772 -35.47 -27.75 -16.33
N PRO A 773 -35.32 -28.26 -17.57
CA PRO A 773 -36.45 -28.54 -18.44
C PRO A 773 -37.32 -29.65 -17.85
N ASN A 774 -38.55 -29.31 -17.49
CA ASN A 774 -39.64 -30.21 -17.07
C ASN A 774 -39.52 -30.86 -15.66
N ASP A 775 -38.63 -30.40 -14.78
CA ASP A 775 -38.59 -30.81 -13.37
C ASP A 775 -38.15 -29.65 -12.44
N ASP A 776 -38.71 -29.61 -11.23
CA ASP A 776 -38.33 -28.66 -10.17
C ASP A 776 -37.40 -29.36 -9.17
N SER A 777 -36.13 -29.45 -9.54
CA SER A 777 -35.10 -30.02 -8.66
C SER A 777 -34.93 -29.18 -7.38
N TYR A 778 -35.15 -29.80 -6.22
CA TYR A 778 -34.79 -29.19 -4.93
C TYR A 778 -33.26 -29.24 -4.75
N PRO A 779 -32.54 -28.11 -4.70
CA PRO A 779 -31.07 -28.07 -4.62
C PRO A 779 -30.56 -28.28 -3.19
N ASN A 780 -31.46 -28.23 -2.20
CA ASN A 780 -31.14 -28.25 -0.78
C ASN A 780 -32.07 -29.26 -0.08
N PHE A 781 -31.51 -30.39 0.35
CA PHE A 781 -32.23 -31.48 0.98
C PHE A 781 -32.86 -31.05 2.30
N LYS A 782 -32.14 -30.27 3.12
CA LYS A 782 -32.65 -29.73 4.39
C LYS A 782 -33.94 -28.94 4.20
N THR A 783 -33.91 -27.88 3.41
CA THR A 783 -35.07 -27.00 3.17
C THR A 783 -36.22 -27.79 2.54
N ALA A 784 -35.93 -28.72 1.62
CA ALA A 784 -36.94 -29.55 0.99
C ALA A 784 -37.63 -30.51 1.99
N ILE A 785 -36.87 -31.18 2.85
CA ILE A 785 -37.44 -32.15 3.81
C ILE A 785 -38.15 -31.44 4.99
N GLU A 786 -37.69 -30.25 5.39
CA GLU A 786 -38.40 -29.35 6.32
C GLU A 786 -39.79 -28.97 5.79
N HIS A 787 -39.90 -28.66 4.50
CA HIS A 787 -41.16 -28.31 3.83
C HIS A 787 -41.99 -29.54 3.41
N GLY A 788 -41.56 -30.76 3.73
CA GLY A 788 -42.31 -31.99 3.43
C GLY A 788 -42.24 -32.46 1.98
N ALA A 789 -41.22 -32.04 1.21
CA ALA A 789 -40.96 -32.58 -0.13
C ALA A 789 -40.53 -34.06 -0.11
N PHE A 790 -39.95 -34.50 1.01
CA PHE A 790 -39.37 -35.84 1.17
C PHE A 790 -39.85 -36.55 2.44
N LYS A 791 -39.87 -37.87 2.36
CA LYS A 791 -40.00 -38.79 3.51
C LYS A 791 -38.81 -39.76 3.51
N ILE A 792 -38.25 -40.03 4.69
CA ILE A 792 -37.30 -41.14 4.88
C ILE A 792 -38.06 -42.44 5.20
N ILE A 793 -37.60 -43.55 4.64
CA ILE A 793 -38.13 -44.90 4.84
C ILE A 793 -36.98 -45.81 5.31
N ASN A 794 -37.29 -46.74 6.20
CA ASN A 794 -36.39 -47.76 6.74
C ASN A 794 -36.87 -49.14 6.26
N ASP A 795 -35.98 -49.99 5.75
CA ASP A 795 -36.32 -51.31 5.18
C ASP A 795 -36.70 -52.35 6.26
N ARG A 796 -36.24 -52.17 7.50
CA ARG A 796 -36.31 -53.14 8.61
C ARG A 796 -37.30 -52.78 9.70
N GLN A 797 -37.84 -51.56 9.71
CA GLN A 797 -38.81 -51.11 10.70
C GLN A 797 -39.97 -50.35 10.06
N SER A 798 -41.19 -50.82 10.31
CA SER A 798 -42.42 -50.10 10.02
C SER A 798 -43.40 -50.30 11.18
N PRO A 799 -43.94 -49.22 11.79
CA PRO A 799 -43.67 -47.81 11.50
C PRO A 799 -42.30 -47.35 12.05
N TYR A 800 -41.52 -46.66 11.21
CA TYR A 800 -40.28 -45.98 11.61
C TYR A 800 -40.51 -44.45 11.69
N ASP A 801 -40.35 -43.88 12.88
CA ASP A 801 -40.48 -42.44 13.11
C ASP A 801 -39.18 -41.70 12.76
N TRP A 802 -38.95 -41.56 11.47
CA TRP A 802 -37.76 -40.93 10.90
C TRP A 802 -37.54 -39.47 11.31
N LYS A 803 -38.60 -38.75 11.74
CA LYS A 803 -38.52 -37.35 12.15
C LYS A 803 -37.87 -37.17 13.53
N LYS A 804 -38.01 -38.18 14.41
CA LYS A 804 -37.32 -38.24 15.70
C LYS A 804 -35.92 -38.88 15.60
N ASN A 805 -35.73 -39.77 14.64
CA ASN A 805 -34.50 -40.54 14.47
C ASN A 805 -33.63 -39.97 13.32
N VAL A 806 -33.25 -38.69 13.41
CA VAL A 806 -32.48 -38.02 12.33
C VAL A 806 -31.03 -38.48 12.27
N LYS A 807 -30.41 -38.74 13.44
CA LYS A 807 -29.00 -39.20 13.58
C LYS A 807 -28.71 -40.54 12.88
N ASP A 808 -29.75 -41.32 12.59
CA ASP A 808 -29.69 -42.61 11.89
C ASP A 808 -29.37 -42.47 10.39
N TRP A 809 -29.77 -41.36 9.77
CA TRP A 809 -29.74 -41.17 8.31
C TRP A 809 -29.05 -39.87 7.86
N ALA A 810 -28.70 -38.97 8.79
CA ALA A 810 -27.87 -37.79 8.55
C ALA A 810 -26.81 -37.62 9.66
N LEU A 811 -25.73 -36.88 9.36
CA LEU A 811 -24.69 -36.51 10.33
C LEU A 811 -25.01 -35.21 11.08
N GLY A 812 -25.78 -34.31 10.46
CA GLY A 812 -25.94 -32.91 10.86
C GLY A 812 -25.79 -32.01 9.64
N THR A 813 -25.87 -30.69 9.85
CA THR A 813 -25.60 -29.71 8.79
C THR A 813 -24.13 -29.34 8.71
N LEU A 814 -23.69 -28.90 7.54
CA LEU A 814 -22.47 -28.11 7.34
C LEU A 814 -22.79 -26.91 6.47
N ASN A 815 -22.13 -25.78 6.74
CA ASN A 815 -22.11 -24.68 5.79
C ASN A 815 -21.01 -24.89 4.72
N PHE A 816 -21.18 -24.30 3.53
CA PHE A 816 -20.26 -24.51 2.39
C PHE A 816 -18.80 -24.18 2.73
N GLN A 817 -18.56 -23.19 3.59
CA GLN A 817 -17.22 -22.79 4.00
C GLN A 817 -16.59 -23.86 4.90
N GLN A 818 -17.30 -24.35 5.91
CA GLN A 818 -16.86 -25.47 6.76
C GLN A 818 -16.53 -26.71 5.92
N THR A 819 -17.39 -27.07 4.96
CA THR A 819 -17.14 -28.20 4.05
C THR A 819 -15.84 -28.03 3.24
N ALA A 820 -15.52 -26.81 2.81
CA ALA A 820 -14.28 -26.49 2.12
C ALA A 820 -13.04 -26.39 3.04
N GLU A 821 -13.22 -26.04 4.31
CA GLU A 821 -12.14 -26.05 5.31
C GLU A 821 -11.62 -27.49 5.54
N TYR A 822 -12.47 -28.51 5.47
CA TYR A 822 -12.03 -29.90 5.57
C TYR A 822 -11.06 -30.32 4.45
N ILE A 823 -11.23 -29.82 3.21
CA ILE A 823 -10.27 -30.07 2.10
C ILE A 823 -9.09 -29.09 2.09
N SER A 824 -9.02 -28.14 3.02
CA SER A 824 -7.96 -27.13 3.09
C SER A 824 -7.55 -26.92 4.55
N TRP A 825 -7.87 -25.76 5.14
CA TRP A 825 -7.73 -25.45 6.57
C TRP A 825 -8.66 -24.31 6.97
N THR A 826 -8.93 -24.14 8.26
CA THR A 826 -9.80 -23.08 8.78
C THR A 826 -9.36 -21.68 8.34
N GLY A 827 -10.31 -20.86 7.88
CA GLY A 827 -10.07 -19.50 7.39
C GLY A 827 -9.41 -19.41 6.00
N VAL A 828 -9.02 -20.53 5.39
CA VAL A 828 -8.46 -20.53 4.03
C VAL A 828 -9.51 -20.27 2.96
N PRO A 829 -10.61 -21.05 2.83
CA PRO A 829 -11.57 -20.90 1.75
C PRO A 829 -12.11 -19.48 1.59
N LYS A 830 -12.25 -19.05 0.33
CA LYS A 830 -12.82 -17.74 -0.02
C LYS A 830 -14.16 -17.94 -0.72
N LYS A 831 -15.16 -17.16 -0.31
CA LYS A 831 -16.55 -17.24 -0.78
C LYS A 831 -16.94 -15.94 -1.48
N TYR A 832 -17.51 -16.05 -2.68
CA TYR A 832 -17.80 -14.95 -3.59
C TYR A 832 -19.25 -15.03 -4.10
N ASP A 833 -19.88 -13.89 -4.41
CA ASP A 833 -21.23 -13.88 -4.97
C ASP A 833 -21.27 -14.29 -6.45
N THR A 834 -20.29 -13.88 -7.25
CA THR A 834 -20.20 -14.20 -8.68
C THR A 834 -18.82 -14.72 -9.09
N TYR A 835 -18.74 -15.33 -10.27
CA TYR A 835 -17.45 -15.69 -10.89
C TYR A 835 -16.62 -14.45 -11.27
N THR A 836 -17.26 -13.30 -11.49
CA THR A 836 -16.62 -12.01 -11.78
C THR A 836 -15.93 -11.43 -10.54
N ASP A 837 -16.57 -11.52 -9.37
CA ASP A 837 -15.94 -11.14 -8.09
C ASP A 837 -14.73 -12.02 -7.79
N LEU A 838 -14.87 -13.33 -8.01
CA LEU A 838 -13.78 -14.30 -7.87
C LEU A 838 -12.62 -14.00 -8.84
N ALA A 839 -12.89 -13.68 -10.11
CA ALA A 839 -11.87 -13.30 -11.08
C ALA A 839 -11.14 -12.00 -10.68
N GLY A 840 -11.89 -11.00 -10.19
CA GLY A 840 -11.32 -9.75 -9.67
C GLY A 840 -10.42 -9.96 -8.43
N ALA A 841 -10.81 -10.87 -7.54
CA ALA A 841 -10.02 -11.23 -6.36
C ALA A 841 -8.78 -12.07 -6.72
N LEU A 842 -8.92 -13.08 -7.58
CA LEU A 842 -7.80 -13.88 -8.10
C LEU A 842 -6.76 -13.00 -8.77
N LYS A 843 -7.18 -12.04 -9.60
CA LYS A 843 -6.27 -11.10 -10.24
C LYS A 843 -5.41 -10.35 -9.22
N LYS A 844 -5.98 -9.86 -8.10
CA LYS A 844 -5.20 -9.20 -7.04
C LYS A 844 -4.16 -10.12 -6.42
N VAL A 845 -4.57 -11.31 -5.97
CA VAL A 845 -3.66 -12.32 -5.36
C VAL A 845 -2.54 -12.71 -6.34
N VAL A 846 -2.85 -12.79 -7.62
CA VAL A 846 -1.91 -13.10 -8.69
C VAL A 846 -0.96 -11.92 -9.00
N ASP A 847 -1.46 -10.69 -9.01
CA ASP A 847 -0.64 -9.49 -9.17
C ASP A 847 0.33 -9.31 -7.98
N GLU A 848 -0.06 -9.71 -6.76
CA GLU A 848 0.86 -9.87 -5.61
C GLU A 848 1.94 -10.92 -5.88
N GLN A 849 1.60 -12.10 -6.45
CA GLN A 849 2.61 -13.14 -6.76
C GLN A 849 3.64 -12.68 -7.80
N LYS A 850 3.28 -11.76 -8.72
CA LYS A 850 4.24 -11.18 -9.68
C LYS A 850 5.39 -10.45 -9.01
N THR A 851 5.20 -9.93 -7.80
CA THR A 851 6.23 -9.14 -7.09
C THR A 851 7.48 -9.96 -6.76
N TYR A 852 7.36 -11.29 -6.68
CA TYR A 852 8.49 -12.20 -6.55
C TYR A 852 9.24 -12.43 -7.88
N CYS A 853 8.66 -12.04 -9.03
CA CYS A 853 9.27 -12.04 -10.37
C CYS A 853 9.81 -10.65 -10.77
N GLU A 854 10.52 -9.95 -9.89
CA GLU A 854 11.36 -8.80 -10.23
C GLU A 854 12.80 -9.10 -9.81
N GLY A 855 13.73 -9.03 -10.78
CA GLY A 855 15.16 -9.20 -10.56
C GLY A 855 15.86 -7.86 -10.29
N GLU A 856 17.10 -7.92 -9.81
CA GLU A 856 17.89 -6.75 -9.43
C GLU A 856 19.36 -6.93 -9.85
N LEU A 857 20.03 -5.83 -10.19
CA LEU A 857 21.48 -5.75 -10.21
C LEU A 857 21.89 -4.76 -9.11
N ILE A 858 22.64 -5.24 -8.12
CA ILE A 858 23.21 -4.43 -7.05
C ILE A 858 24.74 -4.50 -7.17
N VAL A 859 25.39 -3.35 -7.23
CA VAL A 859 26.85 -3.23 -7.21
C VAL A 859 27.27 -2.55 -5.91
N GLN A 860 27.96 -3.29 -5.05
CA GLN A 860 28.50 -2.81 -3.77
C GLN A 860 29.99 -2.47 -3.94
N LYS A 861 30.40 -1.28 -3.49
CA LYS A 861 31.80 -0.84 -3.58
C LYS A 861 32.58 -1.11 -2.28
N GLN A 862 33.74 -1.73 -2.42
CA GLN A 862 34.76 -1.82 -1.38
C GLN A 862 36.01 -1.00 -1.76
N THR A 863 36.67 -0.41 -0.77
CA THR A 863 37.98 0.25 -0.93
C THR A 863 39.00 -0.30 0.06
N TYR A 864 40.24 -0.41 -0.40
CA TYR A 864 41.38 -0.94 0.35
C TYR A 864 42.55 0.06 0.35
N ASP A 865 43.39 0.02 1.37
CA ASP A 865 44.61 0.82 1.47
C ASP A 865 45.72 0.28 0.56
N GLU A 866 46.84 0.99 0.50
CA GLU A 866 47.98 0.66 -0.36
C GLU A 866 48.57 -0.74 -0.06
N ASN A 867 48.43 -1.21 1.19
CA ASN A 867 48.87 -2.53 1.65
C ASN A 867 47.85 -3.65 1.38
N GLY A 868 46.63 -3.32 0.97
CA GLY A 868 45.53 -4.27 0.78
C GLY A 868 44.69 -4.53 2.04
N LYS A 869 44.74 -3.67 3.05
CA LYS A 869 43.81 -3.68 4.20
C LYS A 869 42.52 -2.94 3.83
N LEU A 870 41.37 -3.44 4.25
CA LEU A 870 40.07 -2.79 3.99
C LEU A 870 39.99 -1.38 4.64
N LEU A 871 39.49 -0.40 3.88
CA LEU A 871 39.23 0.99 4.31
C LEU A 871 37.73 1.27 4.49
N ASP A 872 36.92 0.93 3.50
CA ASP A 872 35.45 1.00 3.58
C ASP A 872 34.84 -0.20 2.84
N GLU A 873 33.94 -0.92 3.51
CA GLU A 873 33.21 -2.07 2.96
C GLU A 873 31.99 -1.68 2.09
N ALA A 874 31.63 -0.39 2.13
CA ALA A 874 30.44 0.18 1.54
C ALA A 874 30.72 1.64 1.08
N ALA A 875 31.71 1.81 0.20
CA ALA A 875 32.22 3.13 -0.16
C ALA A 875 31.24 3.95 -1.04
N PRO A 876 30.79 5.14 -0.62
CA PRO A 876 29.79 5.93 -1.33
C PRO A 876 30.39 6.85 -2.42
N GLY A 877 29.56 7.30 -3.37
CA GLY A 877 29.94 8.26 -4.40
C GLY A 877 30.70 7.69 -5.61
N TRP A 878 30.78 6.37 -5.75
CA TRP A 878 31.39 5.70 -6.90
C TRP A 878 30.39 5.54 -8.03
N ARG A 879 30.78 5.88 -9.27
CA ARG A 879 29.88 5.79 -10.43
C ARG A 879 30.07 4.49 -11.19
N PHE A 880 28.96 3.79 -11.39
CA PHE A 880 28.88 2.59 -12.21
C PHE A 880 27.90 2.80 -13.37
N ASN A 881 28.26 2.26 -14.53
CA ASN A 881 27.42 2.24 -15.71
C ASN A 881 27.06 0.79 -16.02
N ALA A 882 25.77 0.46 -15.96
CA ALA A 882 25.24 -0.85 -16.34
C ALA A 882 24.60 -0.78 -17.72
N SER A 883 24.75 -1.83 -18.52
CA SER A 883 24.09 -1.99 -19.82
C SER A 883 23.81 -3.46 -20.11
N ASP A 884 22.70 -3.73 -20.79
CA ASP A 884 22.46 -5.04 -21.37
C ASP A 884 23.33 -5.25 -22.62
N ALA A 885 24.11 -6.32 -22.65
CA ALA A 885 24.94 -6.68 -23.80
C ALA A 885 24.11 -7.01 -25.06
N ALA A 886 22.82 -7.35 -24.91
CA ALA A 886 21.89 -7.56 -26.02
C ALA A 886 21.03 -6.33 -26.38
N ALA A 887 21.19 -5.20 -25.67
CA ALA A 887 20.50 -3.93 -25.86
C ALA A 887 18.95 -3.99 -25.88
N GLN A 888 18.33 -4.93 -25.15
CA GLN A 888 16.88 -5.23 -25.16
C GLN A 888 16.02 -4.29 -24.28
N ASN A 889 16.59 -3.21 -23.74
CA ASN A 889 15.93 -2.27 -22.82
C ASN A 889 15.35 -2.94 -21.55
N ILE A 890 16.20 -3.62 -20.77
CA ILE A 890 15.79 -4.38 -19.58
C ILE A 890 16.13 -3.73 -18.22
N LEU A 891 16.81 -2.57 -18.20
CA LEU A 891 17.23 -1.92 -16.95
C LEU A 891 16.28 -0.77 -16.56
N LYS A 892 15.92 -0.69 -15.28
CA LYS A 892 15.31 0.50 -14.65
C LYS A 892 16.12 0.89 -13.40
N ASN A 893 16.14 2.16 -13.02
CA ASN A 893 16.92 2.62 -11.87
C ASN A 893 16.25 2.30 -10.52
N GLY A 894 17.08 2.19 -9.48
CA GLY A 894 16.65 1.92 -8.10
C GLY A 894 16.47 0.43 -7.80
N TYR A 895 16.15 0.13 -6.54
CA TYR A 895 15.88 -1.21 -6.01
C TYR A 895 14.51 -1.76 -6.46
N ARG A 896 14.28 -3.06 -6.27
CA ARG A 896 12.98 -3.73 -6.44
C ARG A 896 11.91 -3.06 -5.57
N ILE A 897 10.70 -2.90 -6.12
CA ILE A 897 9.56 -2.34 -5.40
C ILE A 897 8.52 -3.43 -5.22
N LEU A 898 8.46 -4.00 -4.01
CA LEU A 898 7.40 -4.92 -3.62
C LEU A 898 6.03 -4.24 -3.78
N ASN A 899 5.04 -5.00 -4.28
CA ASN A 899 3.67 -4.55 -4.54
C ASN A 899 3.52 -3.47 -5.64
N ASN A 900 4.49 -3.31 -6.55
CA ASN A 900 4.37 -2.40 -7.70
C ASN A 900 3.50 -3.01 -8.84
N PRO A 901 2.40 -2.37 -9.29
CA PRO A 901 1.57 -2.88 -10.38
C PRO A 901 2.16 -2.72 -11.79
N ASP A 902 3.20 -1.91 -12.01
CA ASP A 902 3.83 -1.69 -13.34
C ASP A 902 4.80 -2.83 -13.77
N LEU A 903 4.77 -3.97 -13.07
CA LEU A 903 5.60 -5.14 -13.38
C LEU A 903 5.30 -5.69 -14.77
N GLY A 904 6.32 -5.68 -15.64
CA GLY A 904 6.23 -6.10 -17.04
C GLY A 904 5.91 -4.98 -18.03
N ASN A 905 5.71 -3.73 -17.60
CA ASN A 905 5.57 -2.59 -18.50
C ASN A 905 6.97 -2.10 -18.94
N PRO A 906 7.41 -2.26 -20.21
CA PRO A 906 8.76 -1.88 -20.65
C PRO A 906 8.96 -0.36 -20.78
N THR A 907 7.91 0.44 -20.57
CA THR A 907 8.00 1.90 -20.53
C THR A 907 9.00 2.37 -19.47
N GLY A 908 9.90 3.27 -19.88
CA GLY A 908 10.99 3.77 -19.02
C GLY A 908 12.12 2.77 -18.74
N ALA A 909 12.10 1.56 -19.32
CA ALA A 909 13.27 0.68 -19.31
C ALA A 909 14.26 1.08 -20.41
N VAL A 910 15.55 0.92 -20.13
CA VAL A 910 16.65 1.39 -20.97
C VAL A 910 17.72 0.32 -21.17
N SER A 911 18.45 0.40 -22.29
CA SER A 911 19.53 -0.53 -22.63
C SER A 911 20.82 -0.23 -21.85
N SER A 912 20.98 0.99 -21.33
CA SER A 912 22.08 1.39 -20.45
C SER A 912 21.66 2.48 -19.47
N SER A 913 22.30 2.51 -18.29
CA SER A 913 22.07 3.52 -17.26
C SER A 913 23.28 3.70 -16.34
N SER A 914 23.39 4.87 -15.72
CA SER A 914 24.45 5.24 -14.77
C SER A 914 23.88 5.46 -13.37
N GLN A 915 24.53 4.92 -12.33
CA GLN A 915 24.17 5.12 -10.92
C GLN A 915 25.42 5.48 -10.08
N LEU A 916 25.19 6.07 -8.92
CA LEU A 916 26.21 6.35 -7.90
C LEU A 916 25.95 5.45 -6.68
N THR A 917 27.00 5.01 -5.99
CA THR A 917 26.82 4.30 -4.72
C THR A 917 26.30 5.23 -3.63
N ALA A 918 25.22 4.82 -2.96
CA ALA A 918 24.50 5.65 -1.98
C ALA A 918 25.38 6.03 -0.78
N ARG A 919 25.29 7.28 -0.30
CA ARG A 919 25.91 7.74 0.96
C ARG A 919 25.27 7.08 2.16
N GLU A 920 23.95 7.26 2.28
CA GLU A 920 23.07 6.57 3.22
C GLU A 920 21.65 6.90 2.74
N THR A 921 20.87 5.90 2.29
CA THR A 921 19.44 6.09 1.96
C THR A 921 18.59 5.00 2.61
N VAL A 922 17.35 5.35 2.95
CA VAL A 922 16.31 4.40 3.36
C VAL A 922 15.42 4.19 2.15
N ASP A 923 15.51 3.01 1.54
CA ASP A 923 14.68 2.59 0.42
C ASP A 923 13.85 1.35 0.81
N ALA A 924 12.70 1.17 0.15
CA ALA A 924 11.79 0.00 0.17
C ALA A 924 11.75 -0.86 1.48
N PRO A 925 10.58 -0.87 2.14
CA PRO A 925 10.43 -0.51 3.55
C PRO A 925 11.58 -0.98 4.47
N ASN A 926 12.21 -0.01 5.13
CA ASN A 926 13.19 -0.18 6.21
C ASN A 926 14.54 -0.84 5.83
N LYS A 927 14.96 -0.85 4.56
CA LYS A 927 16.36 -1.16 4.21
C LYS A 927 17.20 0.12 4.16
N THR A 928 18.08 0.31 5.14
CA THR A 928 19.19 1.28 5.03
C THR A 928 20.24 0.72 4.07
N VAL A 929 20.62 1.50 3.07
CA VAL A 929 21.65 1.15 2.08
C VAL A 929 22.77 2.19 2.04
N LYS A 930 24.00 1.69 2.15
CA LYS A 930 25.27 2.43 2.03
C LYS A 930 26.13 1.69 1.00
N GLY A 931 26.84 2.42 0.15
CA GLY A 931 27.84 1.84 -0.75
C GLY A 931 27.30 0.97 -1.91
N GLU A 932 25.97 0.86 -2.04
CA GLU A 932 25.27 0.14 -3.10
C GLU A 932 24.81 1.09 -4.21
N ALA A 933 24.95 0.66 -5.47
CA ALA A 933 24.31 1.23 -6.65
C ALA A 933 23.39 0.16 -7.27
N ALA A 934 22.16 0.50 -7.62
CA ALA A 934 21.12 -0.50 -7.93
C ALA A 934 20.28 -0.20 -9.17
N TRP A 935 19.92 -1.29 -9.86
CA TRP A 935 18.97 -1.32 -10.98
C TRP A 935 18.01 -2.49 -10.81
N ARG A 936 16.76 -2.33 -11.27
CA ARG A 936 15.81 -3.42 -11.49
C ARG A 936 16.05 -4.05 -12.87
N ILE A 937 15.97 -5.38 -12.92
CA ILE A 937 16.09 -6.17 -14.15
C ILE A 937 14.69 -6.64 -14.57
N VAL A 938 14.20 -6.08 -15.68
CA VAL A 938 12.93 -6.44 -16.30
C VAL A 938 13.18 -7.46 -17.42
N SER A 939 13.57 -8.69 -17.06
CA SER A 939 13.78 -9.79 -18.02
C SER A 939 13.36 -11.15 -17.47
N ASN A 940 12.67 -11.91 -18.32
CA ASN A 940 12.23 -13.29 -18.06
C ASN A 940 13.15 -14.35 -18.68
N SER A 941 14.36 -13.96 -19.09
CA SER A 941 15.34 -14.83 -19.76
C SER A 941 16.74 -14.68 -19.14
N LYS A 942 17.66 -15.60 -19.46
CA LYS A 942 19.07 -15.47 -19.07
C LYS A 942 19.66 -14.23 -19.74
N THR A 943 20.24 -13.32 -18.98
CA THR A 943 20.76 -12.03 -19.47
C THR A 943 22.25 -11.88 -19.20
N SER A 944 22.91 -10.96 -19.93
CA SER A 944 24.34 -10.66 -19.77
C SER A 944 24.49 -9.16 -19.55
N LEU A 945 24.71 -8.80 -18.28
CA LEU A 945 24.77 -7.41 -17.84
C LEU A 945 26.23 -6.96 -17.81
N LYS A 946 26.58 -6.05 -18.72
CA LYS A 946 27.87 -5.37 -18.76
C LYS A 946 27.86 -4.22 -17.75
N VAL A 947 28.81 -4.21 -16.83
CA VAL A 947 29.01 -3.19 -15.80
C VAL A 947 30.40 -2.60 -15.99
N ASN A 948 30.52 -1.27 -15.95
CA ASN A 948 31.80 -0.57 -16.03
C ASN A 948 31.87 0.54 -14.97
N GLU A 949 32.98 0.59 -14.25
CA GLU A 949 33.27 1.61 -13.26
C GLU A 949 33.89 2.86 -13.90
N GLN A 950 33.47 4.05 -13.47
CA GLN A 950 34.25 5.26 -13.75
C GLN A 950 35.39 5.37 -12.74
N SER A 951 36.62 5.30 -13.23
CA SER A 951 37.84 5.41 -12.43
C SER A 951 37.85 6.67 -11.55
N GLN A 952 38.26 6.49 -10.28
CA GLN A 952 38.42 7.55 -9.28
C GLN A 952 39.90 7.92 -9.10
N PRO A 953 40.26 9.21 -9.00
CA PRO A 953 41.63 9.63 -8.71
C PRO A 953 42.18 8.99 -7.43
N GLY A 954 43.45 8.54 -7.48
CA GLY A 954 44.12 7.92 -6.33
C GLY A 954 43.69 6.48 -6.02
N PHE A 955 42.88 5.83 -6.87
CA PHE A 955 42.49 4.43 -6.72
C PHE A 955 42.67 3.64 -8.04
N THR A 956 42.71 2.32 -7.94
CA THR A 956 42.80 1.40 -9.08
C THR A 956 42.02 0.13 -8.77
N LEU A 957 41.37 -0.48 -9.76
CA LEU A 957 40.60 -1.72 -9.56
C LEU A 957 41.53 -2.85 -9.11
N MET A 958 41.07 -3.62 -8.11
CA MET A 958 41.81 -4.73 -7.50
C MET A 958 41.06 -6.04 -7.78
N PRO A 959 41.48 -6.82 -8.79
CA PRO A 959 40.80 -8.07 -9.13
C PRO A 959 40.80 -9.08 -7.98
N GLN A 960 39.65 -9.67 -7.73
CA GLN A 960 39.41 -10.71 -6.72
C GLN A 960 39.42 -12.06 -7.46
N ASP A 961 40.35 -12.96 -7.13
CA ASP A 961 40.60 -14.23 -7.84
C ASP A 961 40.72 -14.08 -9.38
N GLY A 962 41.32 -12.97 -9.81
CA GLY A 962 41.49 -12.62 -11.22
C GLY A 962 40.22 -12.08 -11.90
N LYS A 963 39.12 -11.87 -11.16
CA LYS A 963 37.89 -11.25 -11.65
C LYS A 963 37.77 -9.80 -11.22
N ASN A 964 37.23 -8.94 -12.09
CA ASN A 964 37.04 -7.53 -11.76
C ASN A 964 35.89 -7.29 -10.77
N ALA A 965 35.06 -8.31 -10.51
CA ALA A 965 34.02 -8.33 -9.50
C ALA A 965 33.73 -9.77 -9.03
N VAL A 966 33.28 -9.94 -7.79
CA VAL A 966 32.68 -11.19 -7.30
C VAL A 966 31.17 -11.01 -7.24
N CYS A 967 30.42 -11.82 -8.00
CA CYS A 967 28.96 -11.72 -8.07
C CYS A 967 28.28 -12.98 -7.55
N THR A 968 27.32 -12.83 -6.63
CA THR A 968 26.33 -13.85 -6.30
C THR A 968 24.99 -13.51 -6.96
N GLN A 969 24.17 -14.53 -7.20
CA GLN A 969 22.80 -14.37 -7.68
C GLN A 969 21.84 -15.20 -6.85
N THR A 970 20.68 -14.62 -6.57
CA THR A 970 19.60 -15.25 -5.81
C THR A 970 18.31 -15.27 -6.62
N ILE A 971 17.59 -16.38 -6.57
CA ILE A 971 16.26 -16.56 -7.18
C ILE A 971 15.28 -16.88 -6.05
N GLY A 972 14.09 -16.25 -6.05
CA GLY A 972 13.11 -16.37 -4.98
C GLY A 972 13.41 -15.47 -3.77
N PHE A 973 12.65 -15.66 -2.68
CA PHE A 973 12.77 -14.87 -1.45
C PHE A 973 13.30 -15.70 -0.28
N LYS A 974 14.15 -15.10 0.57
CA LYS A 974 14.75 -15.73 1.76
C LYS A 974 14.07 -15.21 3.02
N GLU A 975 13.07 -15.92 3.55
CA GLU A 975 12.61 -15.64 4.92
C GLU A 975 13.68 -16.10 5.93
N PRO A 976 14.15 -15.23 6.86
CA PRO A 976 15.07 -15.64 7.91
C PRO A 976 14.52 -16.77 8.78
N GLY A 977 15.36 -17.74 9.13
CA GLY A 977 15.01 -18.83 10.05
C GLY A 977 14.06 -19.90 9.49
N LYS A 978 13.92 -20.00 8.15
CA LYS A 978 13.11 -21.06 7.50
C LYS A 978 13.82 -21.66 6.28
N ASP A 979 13.57 -22.94 6.04
CA ASP A 979 13.77 -23.54 4.74
C ASP A 979 12.73 -22.97 3.75
N ASN A 980 13.22 -22.31 2.70
CA ASN A 980 12.38 -21.67 1.69
C ASN A 980 12.44 -22.49 0.38
N PRO A 981 11.54 -23.47 0.16
CA PRO A 981 11.57 -24.29 -1.05
C PRO A 981 11.30 -23.43 -2.30
N GLY A 982 12.35 -23.22 -3.10
CA GLY A 982 12.35 -22.31 -4.24
C GLY A 982 13.25 -21.08 -4.09
N TYR A 983 13.88 -20.88 -2.94
CA TYR A 983 15.04 -19.98 -2.82
C TYR A 983 16.31 -20.71 -3.29
N PHE A 984 17.05 -20.10 -4.21
CA PHE A 984 18.33 -20.60 -4.69
C PHE A 984 19.38 -19.48 -4.65
N GLU A 985 20.56 -19.77 -4.11
CA GLU A 985 21.70 -18.86 -4.02
C GLU A 985 22.90 -19.52 -4.71
N SER A 986 23.59 -18.79 -5.59
CA SER A 986 24.70 -19.31 -6.38
C SER A 986 25.69 -18.21 -6.76
N VAL A 987 26.91 -18.61 -7.15
CA VAL A 987 27.87 -17.68 -7.77
C VAL A 987 27.43 -17.43 -9.22
N ALA A 988 27.36 -16.15 -9.62
CA ALA A 988 27.05 -15.77 -10.99
C ALA A 988 28.33 -15.78 -11.85
N GLU A 989 28.22 -16.14 -13.13
CA GLU A 989 29.41 -16.19 -14.00
C GLU A 989 29.87 -14.77 -14.37
N VAL A 990 31.10 -14.41 -13.99
CA VAL A 990 31.72 -13.10 -14.29
C VAL A 990 32.85 -13.26 -15.32
N VAL A 991 32.83 -12.40 -16.34
CA VAL A 991 33.88 -12.27 -17.37
C VAL A 991 34.41 -10.83 -17.36
N ASN A 992 35.72 -10.63 -17.31
CA ASN A 992 36.32 -9.29 -17.30
C ASN A 992 36.19 -8.63 -18.69
N ASP A 993 36.00 -7.32 -18.73
CA ASP A 993 35.68 -6.54 -19.93
C ASP A 993 36.39 -5.18 -19.87
N GLY A 994 37.69 -5.21 -20.18
CA GLY A 994 38.61 -4.09 -19.95
C GLY A 994 39.13 -4.03 -18.50
N GLU A 995 39.82 -2.94 -18.17
CA GLU A 995 40.47 -2.75 -16.86
C GLU A 995 39.46 -2.49 -15.73
N ASN A 996 38.38 -1.74 -16.02
CA ASN A 996 37.40 -1.26 -15.05
C ASN A 996 36.00 -1.89 -15.21
N GLY A 997 35.86 -2.88 -16.11
CA GLY A 997 34.57 -3.44 -16.51
C GLY A 997 34.48 -4.97 -16.42
N PHE A 998 33.26 -5.47 -16.36
CA PHE A 998 32.93 -6.89 -16.35
C PHE A 998 31.54 -7.16 -16.92
N ILE A 999 31.28 -8.40 -17.32
CA ILE A 999 29.98 -8.91 -17.73
C ILE A 999 29.58 -10.00 -16.75
N VAL A 1000 28.41 -9.86 -16.13
CA VAL A 1000 27.80 -10.90 -15.28
C VAL A 1000 26.64 -11.57 -16.02
N LYS A 1001 26.62 -12.91 -16.03
CA LYS A 1001 25.48 -13.69 -16.55
C LYS A 1001 24.47 -13.95 -15.44
N ALA A 1002 23.25 -13.47 -15.63
CA ALA A 1002 22.15 -13.59 -14.69
C ALA A 1002 21.13 -14.62 -15.18
N GLU A 1003 20.62 -15.45 -14.26
CA GLU A 1003 19.44 -16.28 -14.49
C GLU A 1003 18.15 -15.44 -14.60
N PRO A 1004 17.07 -15.96 -15.20
CA PRO A 1004 15.79 -15.25 -15.29
C PRO A 1004 15.31 -14.74 -13.93
N TYR A 1005 14.93 -13.47 -13.84
CA TYR A 1005 14.46 -12.81 -12.62
C TYR A 1005 15.41 -12.85 -11.41
N ALA A 1006 16.70 -13.14 -11.58
CA ALA A 1006 17.64 -13.18 -10.47
C ALA A 1006 17.89 -11.78 -9.85
N SER A 1007 17.97 -11.70 -8.52
CA SER A 1007 18.63 -10.59 -7.81
C SER A 1007 20.13 -10.91 -7.72
N VAL A 1008 20.93 -10.21 -8.51
CA VAL A 1008 22.40 -10.30 -8.60
C VAL A 1008 23.04 -9.25 -7.71
N ARG A 1009 23.96 -9.67 -6.84
CA ARG A 1009 24.81 -8.78 -6.02
C ARG A 1009 26.27 -8.96 -6.42
N CYS A 1010 26.89 -7.90 -6.93
CA CYS A 1010 28.30 -7.86 -7.27
C CYS A 1010 29.07 -6.97 -6.29
N VAL A 1011 30.20 -7.46 -5.79
CA VAL A 1011 31.18 -6.69 -5.03
C VAL A 1011 32.30 -6.26 -5.97
N VAL A 1012 32.68 -4.97 -5.92
CA VAL A 1012 33.79 -4.40 -6.70
C VAL A 1012 34.77 -3.71 -5.76
N ALA A 1013 36.02 -4.19 -5.76
CA ALA A 1013 37.08 -3.72 -4.88
C ALA A 1013 38.09 -2.84 -5.63
N ASN A 1014 38.43 -1.66 -5.08
CA ASN A 1014 39.60 -0.89 -5.52
C ASN A 1014 40.62 -0.75 -4.40
N ARG A 1015 41.90 -0.72 -4.78
CA ARG A 1015 43.00 -0.35 -3.90
C ARG A 1015 43.35 1.12 -4.08
N LYS A 1016 43.68 1.81 -2.99
CA LYS A 1016 44.32 3.13 -3.01
C LYS A 1016 45.71 2.98 -3.67
N SER A 1017 46.00 3.85 -4.62
CA SER A 1017 47.21 3.77 -5.45
C SER A 1017 48.30 4.69 -4.89
N GLU A 1018 49.42 4.09 -4.45
CA GLU A 1018 50.51 4.79 -3.76
C GLU A 1018 51.35 5.69 -4.69
N THR A 1019 51.11 5.66 -6.00
CA THR A 1019 51.94 6.35 -6.99
C THR A 1019 51.55 7.81 -7.16
N GLY A 1020 51.86 8.61 -6.14
CA GLY A 1020 52.33 9.95 -6.43
C GLY A 1020 53.57 9.88 -7.34
N LEU A 1021 53.60 10.77 -8.33
CA LEU A 1021 54.68 10.92 -9.30
C LEU A 1021 55.75 11.85 -8.72
N ASP A 1022 56.99 11.65 -9.15
CA ASP A 1022 58.12 12.43 -8.64
C ASP A 1022 58.27 13.72 -9.47
N LEU A 1023 58.60 14.85 -8.83
CA LEU A 1023 58.94 16.11 -9.48
C LEU A 1023 60.45 16.30 -9.49
N GLN A 1024 61.01 16.66 -10.64
CA GLN A 1024 62.37 17.15 -10.80
C GLN A 1024 62.36 18.50 -11.51
N LEU A 1025 62.80 19.54 -10.81
CA LEU A 1025 62.89 20.92 -11.28
C LEU A 1025 64.36 21.28 -11.46
N GLU A 1026 64.76 21.72 -12.65
CA GLU A 1026 66.08 22.29 -12.90
C GLU A 1026 65.97 23.80 -13.20
N LYS A 1027 66.84 24.60 -12.57
CA LYS A 1027 66.92 26.03 -12.77
C LYS A 1027 67.96 26.36 -13.85
N VAL A 1028 67.53 26.99 -14.94
CA VAL A 1028 68.40 27.42 -16.05
C VAL A 1028 68.30 28.92 -16.32
N ASP A 1029 69.14 29.41 -17.22
CA ASP A 1029 69.09 30.76 -17.80
C ASP A 1029 68.11 30.84 -18.99
N ALA A 1030 67.88 32.06 -19.50
CA ALA A 1030 66.93 32.33 -20.59
C ALA A 1030 67.35 31.69 -21.94
N ASP A 1031 68.64 31.47 -22.16
CA ASP A 1031 69.16 30.84 -23.38
C ASP A 1031 69.14 29.30 -23.29
N GLY A 1032 68.98 28.72 -22.09
CA GLY A 1032 68.89 27.28 -21.84
C GLY A 1032 70.19 26.51 -22.02
N VAL A 1033 71.31 27.21 -22.22
CA VAL A 1033 72.59 26.65 -22.71
C VAL A 1033 73.77 26.90 -21.76
N THR A 1034 73.73 27.93 -20.91
CA THR A 1034 74.89 28.38 -20.12
C THR A 1034 74.82 28.09 -18.61
N GLY A 1035 74.28 26.92 -18.27
CA GLY A 1035 74.56 26.25 -17.00
C GLY A 1035 73.45 26.33 -15.95
N SER A 1036 73.37 25.25 -15.18
CA SER A 1036 72.40 25.07 -14.09
C SER A 1036 72.64 26.12 -12.98
N LEU A 1037 71.62 26.91 -12.64
CA LEU A 1037 71.71 28.08 -11.74
C LEU A 1037 71.34 27.73 -10.28
N SER A 1038 72.31 27.87 -9.37
CA SER A 1038 72.12 27.55 -7.95
C SER A 1038 71.60 28.72 -7.10
N GLY A 1039 71.06 28.40 -5.91
CA GLY A 1039 70.64 29.40 -4.92
C GLY A 1039 69.24 29.98 -5.11
N ALA A 1040 68.43 29.41 -6.01
CA ALA A 1040 67.02 29.72 -6.10
C ALA A 1040 66.23 29.03 -4.96
N GLU A 1041 65.05 29.56 -4.66
CA GLU A 1041 64.07 28.91 -3.78
C GLU A 1041 62.67 29.02 -4.40
N PHE A 1042 61.86 28.00 -4.21
CA PHE A 1042 60.47 27.98 -4.67
C PHE A 1042 59.52 27.53 -3.55
N ASN A 1043 58.24 27.81 -3.73
CA ASN A 1043 57.15 27.15 -3.02
C ASN A 1043 56.18 26.54 -4.05
N LEU A 1044 55.91 25.25 -3.93
CA LEU A 1044 54.92 24.53 -4.71
C LEU A 1044 53.63 24.44 -3.91
N SER A 1045 52.50 24.81 -4.50
CA SER A 1045 51.20 24.89 -3.82
C SER A 1045 50.08 24.25 -4.62
N TRP A 1046 49.11 23.62 -3.94
CA TRP A 1046 47.94 22.97 -4.54
C TRP A 1046 46.76 23.02 -3.56
N ILE A 1047 45.56 22.69 -4.03
CA ILE A 1047 44.36 22.55 -3.20
C ILE A 1047 44.04 21.07 -3.01
N GLU A 1048 43.81 20.67 -1.76
CA GLU A 1048 43.49 19.30 -1.36
C GLU A 1048 42.56 19.33 -0.15
N ASP A 1049 41.45 18.59 -0.20
CA ASP A 1049 40.38 18.59 0.80
C ASP A 1049 39.86 19.99 1.16
N GLY A 1050 39.82 20.90 0.17
CA GLY A 1050 39.43 22.30 0.34
C GLY A 1050 40.48 23.18 1.03
N GLN A 1051 41.64 22.63 1.41
CA GLN A 1051 42.73 23.38 2.03
C GLN A 1051 43.86 23.64 1.03
N VAL A 1052 44.52 24.79 1.16
CA VAL A 1052 45.76 25.08 0.41
C VAL A 1052 46.93 24.38 1.11
N LYS A 1053 47.57 23.44 0.40
CA LYS A 1053 48.82 22.80 0.82
C LYS A 1053 50.00 23.50 0.15
N ASN A 1054 51.16 23.46 0.80
CA ASN A 1054 52.38 24.14 0.37
C ASN A 1054 53.60 23.24 0.65
N HIS A 1055 54.60 23.27 -0.23
CA HIS A 1055 55.85 22.52 -0.09
C HIS A 1055 57.04 23.38 -0.59
N PRO A 1056 57.97 23.79 0.29
CA PRO A 1056 59.11 24.61 -0.10
C PRO A 1056 60.21 23.77 -0.78
N LEU A 1057 60.73 24.28 -1.91
CA LEU A 1057 61.88 23.70 -2.62
C LEU A 1057 63.11 24.57 -2.32
N THR A 1058 64.03 24.07 -1.51
CA THR A 1058 65.18 24.82 -0.99
C THR A 1058 66.45 23.96 -1.00
N GLY A 1059 67.63 24.60 -1.09
CA GLY A 1059 68.93 23.93 -0.94
C GLY A 1059 69.48 23.20 -2.16
N GLY A 1060 68.81 23.24 -3.30
CA GLY A 1060 69.26 22.59 -4.54
C GLY A 1060 70.51 23.25 -5.16
N THR A 1061 71.50 22.43 -5.54
CA THR A 1061 72.60 22.84 -6.43
C THR A 1061 72.08 22.90 -7.87
N ALA A 1062 71.18 23.86 -8.12
CA ALA A 1062 70.41 24.09 -9.35
C ALA A 1062 69.33 23.06 -9.73
N THR A 1063 69.37 21.84 -9.19
CA THR A 1063 68.27 20.86 -9.28
C THR A 1063 67.56 20.72 -7.93
N TYR A 1064 66.24 20.55 -7.98
CA TYR A 1064 65.34 20.40 -6.83
C TYR A 1064 64.40 19.22 -7.13
N SER A 1065 64.24 18.29 -6.19
CA SER A 1065 63.41 17.09 -6.40
C SER A 1065 62.42 16.89 -5.26
N VAL A 1066 61.24 16.35 -5.57
CA VAL A 1066 60.26 15.88 -4.58
C VAL A 1066 59.72 14.53 -5.00
N GLU A 1067 59.82 13.53 -4.12
CA GLU A 1067 59.29 12.19 -4.36
C GLU A 1067 57.81 12.08 -3.95
N LYS A 1068 57.05 11.23 -4.66
CA LYS A 1068 55.64 10.85 -4.39
C LYS A 1068 54.62 12.00 -4.23
N LEU A 1069 54.91 13.25 -4.62
CA LEU A 1069 54.00 14.37 -4.34
C LEU A 1069 52.93 14.59 -5.42
N MET A 1070 53.28 14.40 -6.69
CA MET A 1070 52.51 14.89 -7.82
C MET A 1070 51.41 13.91 -8.23
N ARG A 1071 50.19 14.39 -8.54
CA ARG A 1071 49.05 13.53 -8.89
C ARG A 1071 48.31 14.02 -10.14
N PRO A 1072 47.82 13.11 -11.01
CA PRO A 1072 46.94 13.48 -12.12
C PRO A 1072 45.66 14.17 -11.64
N GLY A 1073 45.16 15.13 -12.44
CA GLY A 1073 43.93 15.88 -12.16
C GLY A 1073 44.05 16.98 -11.10
N ILE A 1074 45.21 17.12 -10.43
CA ILE A 1074 45.47 18.19 -9.45
C ILE A 1074 46.18 19.36 -10.15
N GLU A 1075 45.74 20.58 -9.83
CA GLU A 1075 46.40 21.83 -10.27
C GLU A 1075 47.46 22.27 -9.26
N TYR A 1076 48.66 22.56 -9.76
CA TYR A 1076 49.82 22.99 -9.01
C TYR A 1076 50.27 24.39 -9.43
N THR A 1077 50.59 25.23 -8.46
CA THR A 1077 51.19 26.55 -8.66
C THR A 1077 52.59 26.58 -8.05
N LEU A 1078 53.61 26.69 -8.90
CA LEU A 1078 55.01 26.85 -8.53
C LEU A 1078 55.38 28.33 -8.53
N THR A 1079 55.70 28.86 -7.35
CA THR A 1079 56.11 30.26 -7.15
C THR A 1079 57.60 30.30 -6.83
N GLU A 1080 58.41 31.03 -7.60
CA GLU A 1080 59.80 31.32 -7.21
C GLU A 1080 59.80 32.38 -6.10
N THR A 1081 60.44 32.07 -4.97
CA THR A 1081 60.52 32.94 -3.78
C THR A 1081 61.89 33.58 -3.62
N ARG A 1082 62.94 33.03 -4.25
CA ARG A 1082 64.27 33.63 -4.37
C ARG A 1082 64.87 33.33 -5.73
N ALA A 1083 65.34 34.36 -6.43
CA ALA A 1083 66.04 34.22 -7.70
C ALA A 1083 67.50 33.75 -7.49
N PRO A 1084 68.07 32.96 -8.42
CA PRO A 1084 69.43 32.43 -8.28
C PRO A 1084 70.52 33.52 -8.44
N GLN A 1085 71.73 33.19 -8.01
CA GLN A 1085 72.93 34.01 -8.20
C GLN A 1085 74.05 33.16 -8.82
N ALA A 1086 74.68 33.65 -9.90
CA ALA A 1086 75.76 32.93 -10.57
C ALA A 1086 76.85 33.89 -11.04
N ASN A 1087 78.11 33.59 -10.72
CA ASN A 1087 79.30 34.33 -11.19
C ASN A 1087 79.22 35.85 -11.00
N GLY A 1088 78.68 36.30 -9.85
CA GLY A 1088 78.50 37.72 -9.53
C GLY A 1088 77.35 38.42 -10.27
N ALA A 1089 76.56 37.68 -11.06
CA ALA A 1089 75.36 38.19 -11.70
C ALA A 1089 74.10 37.87 -10.88
N GLN A 1090 73.23 38.87 -10.75
CA GLN A 1090 71.89 38.74 -10.19
C GLN A 1090 70.88 38.41 -11.29
N TYR A 1091 69.93 37.53 -11.01
CA TYR A 1091 68.82 37.21 -11.90
C TYR A 1091 67.52 37.85 -11.38
N ALA A 1092 66.58 38.12 -12.27
CA ALA A 1092 65.22 38.47 -11.86
C ALA A 1092 64.50 37.22 -11.32
N LEU A 1093 63.47 37.43 -10.51
CA LEU A 1093 62.46 36.38 -10.24
C LEU A 1093 61.65 36.09 -11.51
N LEU A 1094 60.98 34.94 -11.55
CA LEU A 1094 59.87 34.70 -12.48
C LEU A 1094 58.86 35.84 -12.45
N VAL A 1095 58.38 36.26 -13.62
CA VAL A 1095 57.43 37.38 -13.77
C VAL A 1095 56.01 37.04 -13.28
N GLN A 1096 55.70 35.75 -13.16
CA GLN A 1096 54.45 35.20 -12.65
C GLN A 1096 54.66 33.78 -12.10
N PRO A 1097 53.82 33.27 -11.19
CA PRO A 1097 53.84 31.86 -10.77
C PRO A 1097 53.50 30.91 -11.93
N LEU A 1098 54.25 29.82 -12.06
CA LEU A 1098 53.99 28.79 -13.07
C LEU A 1098 52.84 27.88 -12.61
N LYS A 1099 51.72 27.93 -13.33
CA LYS A 1099 50.55 27.06 -13.11
C LYS A 1099 50.54 25.89 -14.08
N PHE A 1100 50.43 24.67 -13.55
CA PHE A 1100 50.39 23.46 -14.35
C PHE A 1100 49.59 22.34 -13.68
N LYS A 1101 49.12 21.38 -14.48
CA LYS A 1101 48.51 20.14 -14.01
C LYS A 1101 49.05 18.94 -14.79
N ILE A 1102 48.83 17.74 -14.25
CA ILE A 1102 49.19 16.49 -14.89
C ILE A 1102 47.91 15.78 -15.34
N GLU A 1103 47.89 15.30 -16.57
CA GLU A 1103 46.74 14.61 -17.15
C GLU A 1103 47.15 13.21 -17.63
N SER A 1104 46.20 12.26 -17.55
CA SER A 1104 46.36 10.94 -18.16
C SER A 1104 46.24 11.05 -19.68
N ALA A 1105 47.18 10.46 -20.41
CA ALA A 1105 47.16 10.41 -21.87
C ALA A 1105 46.46 9.13 -22.36
N ALA A 1106 45.83 9.20 -23.53
CA ALA A 1106 45.02 8.10 -24.11
C ALA A 1106 45.83 6.84 -24.50
N ASN A 1107 47.15 6.84 -24.28
CA ASN A 1107 48.06 5.71 -24.48
C ASN A 1107 48.55 5.09 -23.14
N GLY A 1108 47.98 5.48 -22.00
CA GLY A 1108 48.39 5.00 -20.67
C GLY A 1108 49.59 5.74 -20.06
N GLY A 1109 50.12 6.77 -20.74
CA GLY A 1109 51.15 7.66 -20.18
C GLY A 1109 50.56 8.86 -19.43
N TYR A 1110 51.43 9.78 -19.00
CA TYR A 1110 51.04 11.09 -18.46
C TYR A 1110 51.58 12.24 -19.32
N GLN A 1111 50.88 13.37 -19.30
CA GLN A 1111 51.27 14.61 -19.97
C GLN A 1111 51.14 15.81 -19.01
N ILE A 1112 51.92 16.87 -19.26
CA ILE A 1112 51.88 18.11 -18.48
C ILE A 1112 51.08 19.15 -19.28
N GLN A 1113 50.17 19.84 -18.62
CA GLN A 1113 49.46 21.00 -19.17
C GLN A 1113 49.74 22.25 -18.36
N TYR A 1114 50.01 23.36 -19.05
CA TYR A 1114 50.29 24.66 -18.46
C TYR A 1114 49.10 25.60 -18.68
N PHE A 1115 48.87 26.51 -17.74
CA PHE A 1115 47.82 27.52 -17.85
C PHE A 1115 48.33 28.75 -18.60
N ASP A 1116 47.70 29.12 -19.72
CA ASP A 1116 48.10 30.25 -20.57
C ASP A 1116 47.48 31.60 -20.15
N GLY A 1117 46.64 31.61 -19.11
CA GLY A 1117 45.84 32.74 -18.68
C GLY A 1117 44.34 32.57 -18.96
N VAL A 1118 43.97 31.66 -19.87
CA VAL A 1118 42.57 31.37 -20.27
C VAL A 1118 42.28 29.86 -20.22
N ASN A 1119 43.20 29.02 -20.71
CA ASN A 1119 43.04 27.58 -20.83
C ASN A 1119 44.27 26.82 -20.31
N TYR A 1120 44.09 25.52 -20.08
CA TYR A 1120 45.19 24.56 -19.92
C TYR A 1120 45.55 23.93 -21.27
N SER A 1121 46.84 23.93 -21.63
CA SER A 1121 47.30 23.32 -22.90
C SER A 1121 48.71 22.72 -22.79
N ASN A 1122 49.11 21.95 -23.80
CA ASN A 1122 50.42 21.29 -23.88
C ASN A 1122 51.55 22.21 -24.41
N SER A 1123 51.31 23.50 -24.66
CA SER A 1123 52.37 24.42 -25.10
C SER A 1123 53.25 24.85 -23.91
N LEU A 1124 54.56 24.99 -24.16
CA LEU A 1124 55.47 25.48 -23.13
C LEU A 1124 55.30 27.00 -22.94
N PRO A 1125 55.07 27.49 -21.71
CA PRO A 1125 55.10 28.92 -21.42
C PRO A 1125 56.54 29.46 -21.46
N ALA A 1126 56.71 30.78 -21.59
CA ALA A 1126 58.02 31.41 -21.83
C ALA A 1126 59.04 31.17 -20.70
N GLU A 1127 58.56 30.87 -19.50
CA GLU A 1127 59.32 30.55 -18.30
C GLU A 1127 59.85 29.09 -18.27
N VAL A 1128 59.39 28.21 -19.17
CA VAL A 1128 59.73 26.78 -19.19
C VAL A 1128 60.41 26.39 -20.50
N THR A 1129 61.69 26.05 -20.45
CA THR A 1129 62.49 25.66 -21.63
C THR A 1129 62.37 24.18 -21.98
N GLU A 1130 61.99 23.34 -21.02
CA GLU A 1130 61.71 21.91 -21.24
C GLU A 1130 60.70 21.40 -20.22
N GLY A 1131 59.70 20.64 -20.67
CA GLY A 1131 58.72 19.98 -19.81
C GLY A 1131 58.41 18.59 -20.33
N LYS A 1132 58.76 17.54 -19.57
CA LYS A 1132 58.65 16.14 -20.02
C LYS A 1132 58.23 15.22 -18.87
N VAL A 1133 57.55 14.13 -19.22
CA VAL A 1133 57.38 12.98 -18.33
C VAL A 1133 58.33 11.88 -18.78
N PHE A 1134 59.17 11.41 -17.87
CA PHE A 1134 60.03 10.24 -18.08
C PHE A 1134 59.43 9.03 -17.39
N ALA A 1135 59.46 7.86 -18.04
CA ALA A 1135 59.25 6.59 -17.34
C ALA A 1135 60.53 6.26 -16.56
N GLY A 1136 60.58 6.64 -15.29
CA GLY A 1136 61.69 6.32 -14.40
C GLY A 1136 61.71 4.84 -13.99
N ASN A 1137 62.81 4.40 -13.39
CA ASN A 1137 63.10 2.99 -13.09
C ASN A 1137 62.11 2.32 -12.11
N SER A 1138 61.22 3.09 -11.46
CA SER A 1138 60.22 2.59 -10.50
C SER A 1138 58.97 3.48 -10.35
N ARG A 1139 59.04 4.77 -10.75
CA ARG A 1139 57.90 5.71 -10.86
C ARG A 1139 58.12 6.63 -12.07
N PRO A 1140 57.08 7.18 -12.70
CA PRO A 1140 57.24 8.26 -13.66
C PRO A 1140 57.70 9.57 -13.00
N VAL A 1141 58.62 10.27 -13.66
CA VAL A 1141 59.22 11.53 -13.19
C VAL A 1141 58.77 12.69 -14.08
N ILE A 1142 58.20 13.72 -13.46
CA ILE A 1142 57.82 15.00 -14.06
C ILE A 1142 59.07 15.90 -14.05
N SER A 1143 59.65 16.17 -15.22
CA SER A 1143 60.83 17.01 -15.37
C SER A 1143 60.46 18.38 -15.94
N LEU A 1144 60.83 19.45 -15.23
CA LEU A 1144 60.65 20.85 -15.63
C LEU A 1144 61.98 21.59 -15.62
N LYS A 1145 62.34 22.26 -16.71
CA LYS A 1145 63.41 23.26 -16.77
C LYS A 1145 62.82 24.66 -16.77
N VAL A 1146 63.11 25.43 -15.73
CA VAL A 1146 62.55 26.77 -15.52
C VAL A 1146 63.64 27.83 -15.68
N ALA A 1147 63.40 28.81 -16.55
CA ALA A 1147 64.39 29.78 -17.02
C ALA A 1147 64.22 31.17 -16.39
N ASN A 1148 65.32 31.83 -15.99
CA ASN A 1148 65.30 33.23 -15.53
C ASN A 1148 66.18 34.13 -16.39
N VAL A 1149 65.78 35.40 -16.48
CA VAL A 1149 66.52 36.46 -17.18
C VAL A 1149 67.53 37.12 -16.23
N ARG A 1150 68.76 37.29 -16.71
CA ARG A 1150 69.86 37.97 -16.00
C ARG A 1150 69.60 39.48 -15.89
N GLN A 1151 69.64 40.04 -14.69
CA GLN A 1151 69.58 41.50 -14.53
C GLN A 1151 70.81 42.14 -15.18
N GLY A 1152 70.57 43.06 -16.10
CA GLY A 1152 71.60 43.66 -16.97
C GLY A 1152 71.42 43.34 -18.45
N ASN A 1153 70.84 42.18 -18.79
CA ASN A 1153 70.50 41.82 -20.18
C ASN A 1153 69.11 42.36 -20.59
N LEU A 1154 68.81 43.61 -20.22
CA LEU A 1154 67.82 44.37 -20.97
C LEU A 1154 68.49 44.77 -22.30
N PRO A 1155 67.98 44.36 -23.48
CA PRO A 1155 68.36 45.03 -24.71
C PRO A 1155 67.99 46.51 -24.55
N LYS A 1156 68.86 47.43 -25.00
CA LYS A 1156 68.53 48.87 -25.06
C LYS A 1156 67.58 49.18 -26.22
N THR A 1157 66.51 48.40 -26.34
CA THR A 1157 65.38 48.61 -27.25
C THR A 1157 64.31 49.51 -26.62
N GLY A 1158 64.76 50.65 -26.07
CA GLY A 1158 63.98 51.90 -26.13
C GLY A 1158 63.95 52.45 -27.57
N GLY A 1159 63.92 51.55 -28.56
CA GLY A 1159 64.13 51.81 -29.97
C GLY A 1159 62.80 51.99 -30.69
N ILE A 1160 62.32 53.24 -30.74
CA ILE A 1160 61.54 53.80 -31.85
C ILE A 1160 60.45 52.85 -32.42
N GLY A 1161 59.59 52.32 -31.54
CA GLY A 1161 58.51 51.40 -31.92
C GLY A 1161 57.09 51.96 -31.73
N LEU A 1162 56.81 52.61 -30.60
CA LEU A 1162 55.44 53.01 -30.20
C LEU A 1162 55.24 54.51 -29.87
N PHE A 1163 56.26 55.34 -30.10
CA PHE A 1163 56.18 56.81 -29.91
C PHE A 1163 55.84 57.58 -31.20
N ALA A 1164 56.11 57.02 -32.38
CA ALA A 1164 55.79 57.68 -33.65
C ALA A 1164 54.28 57.76 -33.94
N PRO A 1165 53.46 56.69 -33.74
CA PRO A 1165 52.03 56.74 -34.03
C PRO A 1165 51.25 57.63 -33.04
N THR A 1166 51.65 57.64 -31.77
CA THR A 1166 50.98 58.39 -30.70
C THR A 1166 51.22 59.90 -30.82
N VAL A 1167 52.46 60.35 -31.08
CA VAL A 1167 52.75 61.78 -31.30
C VAL A 1167 52.09 62.29 -32.59
N ALA A 1168 52.06 61.48 -33.67
CA ALA A 1168 51.32 61.81 -34.88
C ALA A 1168 49.80 61.89 -34.62
N GLY A 1169 49.23 60.95 -33.86
CA GLY A 1169 47.81 60.94 -33.49
C GLY A 1169 47.39 62.19 -32.71
N PHE A 1170 48.17 62.59 -31.70
CA PHE A 1170 47.90 63.83 -30.96
C PHE A 1170 48.03 65.09 -31.81
N LEU A 1171 48.93 65.13 -32.79
CA LEU A 1171 49.03 66.24 -33.74
C LEU A 1171 47.83 66.31 -34.70
N VAL A 1172 47.34 65.18 -35.20
CA VAL A 1172 46.15 65.13 -36.08
C VAL A 1172 44.89 65.52 -35.31
N ILE A 1173 44.70 65.03 -34.09
CA ILE A 1173 43.56 65.40 -33.23
C ILE A 1173 43.65 66.88 -32.82
N GLY A 1174 44.85 67.39 -32.51
CA GLY A 1174 45.07 68.80 -32.22
C GLY A 1174 44.78 69.74 -33.40
N LEU A 1175 45.18 69.36 -34.62
CA LEU A 1175 44.89 70.12 -35.84
C LEU A 1175 43.39 70.08 -36.21
N GLY A 1176 42.73 68.93 -36.04
CA GLY A 1176 41.29 68.80 -36.22
C GLY A 1176 40.49 69.70 -35.26
N ALA A 1177 40.87 69.71 -33.98
CA ALA A 1177 40.27 70.60 -32.98
C ALA A 1177 40.55 72.09 -33.28
N ALA A 1178 41.73 72.44 -33.77
CA ALA A 1178 42.11 73.83 -34.09
C ALA A 1178 41.40 74.39 -35.34
N MET A 1179 41.05 73.55 -36.32
CA MET A 1179 40.32 73.98 -37.53
C MET A 1179 38.80 73.95 -37.37
N GLY A 1180 38.26 73.23 -36.39
CA GLY A 1180 36.81 73.09 -36.18
C GLY A 1180 36.06 74.36 -35.69
N THR A 1181 36.76 75.35 -35.12
CA THR A 1181 36.11 76.48 -34.41
C THR A 1181 36.55 77.88 -34.86
N ARG A 1182 36.84 78.09 -36.16
CA ARG A 1182 36.89 79.44 -36.76
C ARG A 1182 36.10 79.53 -38.08
N ARG A 1183 34.84 79.96 -37.92
CA ARG A 1183 33.98 80.76 -38.82
C ARG A 1183 34.52 81.01 -40.25
N GLN A 1184 33.72 80.78 -41.30
CA GLN A 1184 32.65 81.74 -41.70
C GLN A 1184 33.10 83.21 -41.66
N ARG A 1185 33.96 83.59 -42.61
CA ARG A 1185 33.84 84.87 -43.29
C ARG A 1185 34.17 84.65 -44.76
N ASP A 1186 33.28 85.17 -45.59
CA ASP A 1186 33.21 85.09 -47.05
C ASP A 1186 33.20 83.65 -47.62
#